data_AF-A0AAD8YDT8-F1
#
_entry.id   AF-A0AAD8YDT8-F1
#
_cell.length_a   1.000
_cell.length_b   1.000
_cell.length_c   1.000
_cell.angle_alpha   90.00
_cell.angle_beta   90.00
_cell.angle_gamma   90.00
#
_symmetry.space_group_name_H-M   'P 1'
#
loop_
_entity.id
_entity.type
_entity.pdbx_description
1 polymer ?
#
loop_
_entity_poly.entity_id
_entity_poly.type
_entity_poly.pdbx_seq_one_letter_code
_entity_poly.pdbx_strand_id
1 'polypeptide(L)'
;MREIAPLRILALRAVGPPGCQPEVTFGGPPRPTNKKKDGDTIETKNNNNTDNNDDTVNSTTSFDPPLPPDEPTMASRLLRSLRNSSMTIQPYVAGTTRANASDVDISQPWVMAIYPPRDNDDNNNSPIDETNEFLSIENGNHAVECLQMFIDALVESGRAGDDRLGVHFFREWVQAVTGGMEAKPEQQQKQRPKKKQKGNSSSRQFDHLPLGSLSLHNLASASIHTFRSMEYANVGSCLGTLDLTGTHGLTDSILTNVICSGSFPRLQRLSLKNSRKLTGKAVASLVKLRDLRAFDVGGCFNIHPNDVIEMVQQHPGTRKGTLTEIYAGGLGWTDVALETLLSFTSKHIKGLGIGFSTYLSGPGMILILTKAAGTLDRLSIPFCTGVDDAVASALGKALPKLAVLDIRGCNKEHLSSLIESTPPTNAAEADVSDVKPTPKSDTSSPGDFHFDRKAAETALQTHGHDEIFQPLRAYIEKPLNDSVPDTIDKGNLNDKRPKIEAGRPAMWYVPLPLRENTPDDLRSCNDMPAKLPVDRGLGKHVAPNVNNRKTFSSGQLDKWEEAKEGTPVQADPFLPWIHDMFPDSSGSVIHFIAQNKRRCNSGKVHWDDIHALEPQVTIMQPVSVKRIDEETAQKLAPSLWSDGKSSDQRYRLAPHEEADADGMFTRFICRFKAMDYSKSPPELITVGETLSTYPYNYEFVNYRKDVGDLSMLTPKGKDNAMFWQAQQRFDCHVPDNGDLRSMIASGEGVLSDGTPSVYVDFVPIRTAPRYGKQMSYFTPDMAGEMIRFPQDSFGWGDLMKSNIVPANGQVVSNISDDHPSRLMKNGFDARLFWGDSHVIPRIEASGRWENLPVCQPPTNNVGKVDKPVEKKHKLAACLWASASFKTRGDAQAVSDTTSRLVEWIEFHLLVGFDHIYVYDNTGAHTDEVSLESTLFPRFLDSEVTRIDWPCQVCNNNIPAHENTGERSSQYAAENSCRARYGPTTEWMASFDTDEYLIPMGRFNSMREVVDDATNSGTQILTFKSTRAAPQRTYMEPFHEHKDCGTDSDPGCLTVQPGHLFAEVYNCDFEAPPKPGWAERAKKQLYRSEYVLAHYVHYATVTQGLVETIEEAKEANHKWDMHFRESRDKDKITDESNQAVMLHTKTTVPEYTTDWKERCAFGFTPGHGKNCRVGFPWPSNDDKGDEKATPEGYGYNCFTNEKLSKVWVPKLREAMEQRNSRVTSNN
;
A
#
# COMPACT_ATOMS: atom_id res chain seq x y z
N MET A 1 24.75 15.79 -24.95
CA MET A 1 25.98 15.01 -24.71
C MET A 1 25.77 13.61 -25.25
N ARG A 2 26.84 13.03 -25.83
CA ARG A 2 26.87 11.84 -26.71
C ARG A 2 26.42 10.55 -26.02
N GLU A 3 25.91 9.63 -26.83
CA GLU A 3 25.66 8.22 -26.54
C GLU A 3 26.91 7.51 -25.98
N ILE A 4 26.71 6.60 -25.03
CA ILE A 4 27.72 5.66 -24.52
C ILE A 4 27.20 4.24 -24.76
N ALA A 5 28.04 3.38 -25.33
CA ALA A 5 27.76 1.96 -25.63
C ALA A 5 27.74 1.08 -24.36
N PRO A 6 27.09 -0.10 -24.37
CA PRO A 6 26.91 -0.93 -23.18
C PRO A 6 28.21 -1.64 -22.77
N LEU A 7 28.70 -1.35 -21.55
CA LEU A 7 29.86 -2.00 -20.93
C LEU A 7 29.46 -3.27 -20.15
N ARG A 8 30.25 -4.35 -20.34
CA ARG A 8 30.15 -5.63 -19.63
C ARG A 8 30.76 -5.50 -18.23
N ILE A 9 29.99 -5.81 -17.18
CA ILE A 9 30.44 -5.79 -15.78
C ILE A 9 30.96 -7.18 -15.38
N LEU A 10 32.18 -7.25 -14.83
CA LEU A 10 32.71 -8.43 -14.14
C LEU A 10 32.50 -8.22 -12.63
N ALA A 11 31.49 -8.88 -12.05
CA ALA A 11 31.28 -8.90 -10.61
C ALA A 11 32.03 -10.08 -9.98
N LEU A 12 32.98 -9.82 -9.07
CA LEU A 12 33.52 -10.84 -8.16
C LEU A 12 32.44 -11.18 -7.12
N ARG A 13 31.52 -12.08 -7.47
CA ARG A 13 30.72 -12.78 -6.45
C ARG A 13 31.64 -13.80 -5.77
N ALA A 14 31.89 -13.63 -4.47
CA ALA A 14 32.28 -14.76 -3.63
C ALA A 14 31.06 -15.71 -3.52
N VAL A 15 30.89 -16.60 -4.50
CA VAL A 15 29.89 -17.68 -4.44
C VAL A 15 30.53 -18.85 -3.71
N GLY A 16 30.20 -19.04 -2.44
CA GLY A 16 30.31 -20.36 -1.82
C GLY A 16 29.34 -21.34 -2.51
N PRO A 17 29.63 -22.66 -2.55
CA PRO A 17 28.78 -23.63 -3.22
C PRO A 17 27.34 -23.65 -2.67
N PRO A 18 26.35 -24.12 -3.46
CA PRO A 18 24.94 -24.12 -3.07
C PRO A 18 24.74 -24.96 -1.81
N GLY A 19 24.31 -24.32 -0.72
CA GLY A 19 24.16 -24.96 0.60
C GLY A 19 24.93 -24.27 1.73
N CYS A 20 25.76 -23.26 1.45
CA CYS A 20 26.39 -22.46 2.50
C CYS A 20 25.35 -21.60 3.23
N GLN A 21 24.89 -22.07 4.39
CA GLN A 21 24.14 -21.25 5.34
C GLN A 21 25.08 -20.18 5.93
N PRO A 22 24.70 -18.89 6.02
CA PRO A 22 25.64 -17.88 6.49
C PRO A 22 25.92 -18.00 7.99
N GLU A 23 25.09 -18.74 8.74
CA GLU A 23 25.39 -19.25 10.09
C GLU A 23 26.61 -20.16 10.13
N VAL A 24 27.00 -20.81 9.01
CA VAL A 24 28.20 -21.65 8.86
C VAL A 24 29.36 -20.85 8.25
N THR A 25 29.06 -19.80 7.49
CA THR A 25 30.07 -18.94 6.83
C THR A 25 30.67 -17.92 7.79
N PHE A 26 29.90 -17.45 8.78
CA PHE A 26 30.31 -16.47 9.80
C PHE A 26 30.05 -16.91 11.25
N GLY A 27 29.15 -17.86 11.48
CA GLY A 27 29.01 -18.55 12.78
C GLY A 27 29.84 -19.83 12.77
N GLY A 28 30.43 -20.19 13.92
CA GLY A 28 31.12 -21.47 14.05
C GLY A 28 30.17 -22.67 13.93
N PRO A 29 30.70 -23.91 13.92
CA PRO A 29 29.91 -25.11 13.69
C PRO A 29 28.78 -25.30 14.73
N PRO A 30 27.57 -25.73 14.32
CA PRO A 30 26.44 -25.94 15.23
C PRO A 30 26.68 -27.12 16.17
N ARG A 31 26.30 -26.97 17.45
CA ARG A 31 26.35 -28.07 18.43
C ARG A 31 25.25 -29.11 18.17
N PRO A 32 25.53 -30.42 18.26
CA PRO A 32 24.53 -31.46 18.03
C PRO A 32 23.49 -31.47 19.15
N THR A 33 22.21 -31.43 18.77
CA THR A 33 21.07 -31.60 19.68
C THR A 33 20.80 -33.09 19.90
N ASN A 34 20.76 -33.51 21.17
CA ASN A 34 20.46 -34.89 21.56
C ASN A 34 19.00 -35.22 21.22
N LYS A 35 18.78 -36.13 20.26
CA LYS A 35 17.48 -36.76 19.98
C LYS A 35 17.12 -37.72 21.14
N LYS A 36 16.02 -37.44 21.84
CA LYS A 36 15.32 -38.45 22.66
C LYS A 36 14.46 -39.31 21.75
N LYS A 37 14.59 -40.62 21.91
CA LYS A 37 13.74 -41.66 21.33
C LYS A 37 12.42 -41.71 22.12
N ASP A 38 11.30 -41.65 21.42
CA ASP A 38 10.01 -42.07 21.97
C ASP A 38 9.70 -43.50 21.52
N GLY A 39 9.27 -44.31 22.48
CA GLY A 39 8.75 -45.65 22.31
C GLY A 39 7.77 -45.96 23.44
N ASP A 40 6.62 -46.49 23.03
CA ASP A 40 5.63 -47.30 23.74
C ASP A 40 4.61 -46.68 24.72
N THR A 41 3.35 -46.73 24.26
CA THR A 41 2.16 -47.40 24.83
C THR A 41 1.79 -47.23 26.31
N ILE A 42 0.56 -46.75 26.60
CA ILE A 42 -0.53 -47.45 27.35
C ILE A 42 -1.63 -46.48 27.84
N GLU A 43 -2.86 -46.88 27.55
CA GLU A 43 -4.17 -46.74 28.23
C GLU A 43 -4.54 -45.54 29.13
N THR A 44 -5.71 -44.99 28.77
CA THR A 44 -6.82 -44.48 29.59
C THR A 44 -6.74 -44.62 31.13
N LYS A 45 -6.95 -43.49 31.84
CA LYS A 45 -7.94 -43.38 32.93
C LYS A 45 -8.24 -41.93 33.34
N ASN A 46 -9.53 -41.70 33.57
CA ASN A 46 -10.16 -40.52 34.18
C ASN A 46 -9.48 -40.07 35.48
N ASN A 47 -9.46 -38.75 35.73
CA ASN A 47 -9.93 -38.20 37.01
C ASN A 47 -10.23 -36.69 36.96
N ASN A 48 -11.30 -36.34 37.66
CA ASN A 48 -11.81 -35.01 37.95
C ASN A 48 -10.93 -34.23 38.95
N ASN A 49 -11.19 -32.92 38.97
CA ASN A 49 -11.22 -31.99 40.11
C ASN A 49 -10.00 -31.09 40.44
N THR A 50 -10.32 -29.78 40.33
CA THR A 50 -10.18 -28.67 41.31
C THR A 50 -8.84 -27.99 41.59
N ASP A 51 -8.97 -26.64 41.55
CA ASP A 51 -8.37 -25.60 42.40
C ASP A 51 -7.03 -24.93 42.05
N ASN A 52 -7.17 -23.64 41.69
CA ASN A 52 -6.51 -22.44 42.24
C ASN A 52 -5.12 -22.59 42.87
N ASN A 53 -4.14 -21.84 42.35
CA ASN A 53 -3.56 -20.69 43.07
C ASN A 53 -2.51 -19.92 42.25
N ASP A 54 -2.51 -18.61 42.51
CA ASP A 54 -1.45 -17.64 42.25
C ASP A 54 -0.05 -18.15 42.63
N ASP A 55 0.97 -17.75 41.86
CA ASP A 55 2.10 -17.01 42.45
C ASP A 55 3.02 -16.38 41.38
N THR A 56 3.30 -15.09 41.63
CA THR A 56 4.27 -14.20 41.00
C THR A 56 5.70 -14.73 40.96
N VAL A 57 6.38 -14.65 39.81
CA VAL A 57 7.85 -14.72 39.72
C VAL A 57 8.40 -13.67 38.74
N ASN A 58 9.01 -12.62 39.30
CA ASN A 58 9.98 -11.75 38.62
C ASN A 58 11.33 -12.48 38.55
N SER A 59 11.85 -12.77 37.35
CA SER A 59 13.25 -13.19 37.17
C SER A 59 13.91 -12.36 36.07
N THR A 60 14.86 -11.53 36.46
CA THR A 60 15.82 -10.87 35.56
C THR A 60 17.02 -11.81 35.37
N THR A 61 17.08 -12.48 34.22
CA THR A 61 18.20 -13.36 33.86
C THR A 61 19.30 -12.57 33.15
N SER A 62 20.48 -12.47 33.78
CA SER A 62 21.69 -11.98 33.13
C SER A 62 22.25 -13.09 32.21
N PHE A 63 22.17 -12.89 30.90
CA PHE A 63 22.82 -13.76 29.93
C PHE A 63 24.29 -13.34 29.75
N ASP A 64 25.22 -14.15 30.26
CA ASP A 64 26.63 -14.07 29.86
C ASP A 64 26.78 -14.63 28.42
N PRO A 65 27.46 -13.92 27.50
CA PRO A 65 27.63 -14.39 26.14
C PRO A 65 28.58 -15.62 26.09
N PRO A 66 28.32 -16.58 25.19
CA PRO A 66 29.12 -17.79 25.07
C PRO A 66 30.56 -17.49 24.61
N LEU A 67 31.51 -18.27 25.13
CA LEU A 67 32.92 -18.26 24.68
C LEU A 67 33.03 -18.71 23.21
N PRO A 68 33.93 -18.10 22.42
CA PRO A 68 34.03 -18.39 20.98
C PRO A 68 34.55 -19.81 20.71
N PRO A 69 34.17 -20.42 19.57
CA PRO A 69 34.79 -21.66 19.08
C PRO A 69 36.22 -21.39 18.57
N ASP A 70 37.11 -22.38 18.73
CA ASP A 70 38.55 -22.25 18.47
C ASP A 70 38.95 -22.14 16.98
N GLU A 71 38.02 -22.36 16.03
CA GLU A 71 38.35 -22.38 14.59
C GLU A 71 37.81 -21.16 13.79
N PRO A 72 38.65 -20.54 12.92
CA PRO A 72 38.24 -19.43 12.07
C PRO A 72 37.37 -19.89 10.88
N THR A 73 36.31 -19.13 10.59
CA THR A 73 35.35 -19.41 9.50
C THR A 73 35.97 -19.24 8.10
N MET A 74 35.31 -19.74 7.05
CA MET A 74 35.83 -19.60 5.66
C MET A 74 36.03 -18.14 5.24
N ALA A 75 35.10 -17.25 5.61
CA ALA A 75 35.25 -15.81 5.34
C ALA A 75 36.42 -15.21 6.14
N SER A 76 36.60 -15.60 7.40
CA SER A 76 37.77 -15.22 8.22
C SER A 76 39.09 -15.67 7.57
N ARG A 77 39.14 -16.89 7.00
CA ARG A 77 40.32 -17.38 6.27
C ARG A 77 40.62 -16.57 5.00
N LEU A 78 39.59 -16.20 4.22
CA LEU A 78 39.75 -15.36 3.02
C LEU A 78 40.23 -13.95 3.37
N LEU A 79 39.64 -13.33 4.39
CA LEU A 79 40.03 -11.99 4.87
C LEU A 79 41.46 -11.99 5.44
N ARG A 80 41.83 -13.04 6.18
CA ARG A 80 43.22 -13.23 6.64
C ARG A 80 44.18 -13.44 5.46
N SER A 81 43.75 -14.12 4.39
CA SER A 81 44.55 -14.28 3.18
C SER A 81 44.77 -12.95 2.45
N LEU A 82 43.70 -12.15 2.24
CA LEU A 82 43.77 -10.81 1.64
C LEU A 82 44.60 -9.84 2.47
N ARG A 83 44.58 -9.97 3.79
CA ARG A 83 45.43 -9.19 4.70
C ARG A 83 46.91 -9.59 4.59
N ASN A 84 47.18 -10.90 4.46
CA ASN A 84 48.53 -11.44 4.49
C ASN A 84 49.19 -11.53 3.09
N SER A 85 48.48 -11.22 2.00
CA SER A 85 49.05 -11.23 0.65
C SER A 85 50.08 -10.11 0.52
N SER A 86 51.36 -10.48 0.61
CA SER A 86 52.51 -9.61 0.45
C SER A 86 52.71 -9.19 -1.02
N MET A 87 51.87 -8.29 -1.53
CA MET A 87 52.28 -7.49 -2.70
C MET A 87 53.22 -6.39 -2.20
N THR A 88 54.41 -6.29 -2.80
CA THR A 88 55.44 -5.32 -2.42
C THR A 88 54.93 -3.91 -2.71
N ILE A 89 54.52 -3.19 -1.67
CA ILE A 89 54.07 -1.81 -1.78
C ILE A 89 55.31 -0.93 -2.00
N GLN A 90 55.43 -0.27 -3.15
CA GLN A 90 56.40 0.81 -3.33
C GLN A 90 56.06 1.95 -2.34
N PRO A 91 57.02 2.45 -1.55
CA PRO A 91 56.75 3.53 -0.60
C PRO A 91 56.51 4.83 -1.36
N TYR A 92 55.25 5.24 -1.47
CA TYR A 92 54.87 6.54 -2.02
C TYR A 92 55.11 7.64 -0.97
N VAL A 93 55.67 8.77 -1.43
CA VAL A 93 55.94 9.97 -0.61
C VAL A 93 54.60 10.56 -0.16
N ALA A 94 54.43 10.75 1.15
CA ALA A 94 53.19 11.16 1.80
C ALA A 94 52.55 12.43 1.20
N GLY A 95 51.58 12.23 0.31
CA GLY A 95 50.52 13.18 -0.03
C GLY A 95 49.28 12.87 0.82
N THR A 96 48.60 13.91 1.29
CA THR A 96 47.52 13.92 2.30
C THR A 96 46.48 12.80 2.17
N THR A 97 46.34 11.97 3.21
CA THR A 97 45.17 11.12 3.48
C THR A 97 43.87 11.95 3.45
N ARG A 98 42.77 11.40 2.88
CA ARG A 98 41.47 12.09 2.74
C ARG A 98 41.01 12.64 4.10
N ALA A 99 40.73 13.94 4.15
CA ALA A 99 40.57 14.63 5.42
C ALA A 99 39.17 14.51 6.02
N ASN A 100 38.07 14.27 5.26
CA ASN A 100 36.69 14.42 5.75
C ASN A 100 35.70 13.33 5.36
N ALA A 101 34.66 13.17 6.18
CA ALA A 101 33.56 12.21 5.98
C ALA A 101 32.56 12.62 4.89
N SER A 102 32.52 13.90 4.49
CA SER A 102 31.66 14.44 3.44
C SER A 102 32.24 14.34 2.04
N ASP A 103 33.52 13.94 1.91
CA ASP A 103 34.22 13.78 0.62
C ASP A 103 33.89 12.42 -0.04
N VAL A 104 32.95 11.66 0.53
CA VAL A 104 32.34 10.49 -0.13
C VAL A 104 31.29 11.01 -1.11
N ASP A 105 31.71 11.25 -2.36
CA ASP A 105 30.75 11.26 -3.46
C ASP A 105 30.28 9.82 -3.71
N ILE A 106 29.23 9.42 -3.00
CA ILE A 106 28.58 8.11 -3.13
C ILE A 106 27.83 7.95 -4.47
N SER A 107 27.89 8.93 -5.38
CA SER A 107 27.30 8.78 -6.70
C SER A 107 28.13 7.89 -7.65
N GLN A 108 29.39 7.55 -7.33
CA GLN A 108 30.17 6.55 -8.09
C GLN A 108 31.25 5.80 -7.28
N PRO A 109 31.01 4.56 -6.82
CA PRO A 109 32.06 3.67 -6.36
C PRO A 109 32.47 2.69 -7.48
N TRP A 110 33.61 2.92 -8.15
CA TRP A 110 34.22 1.92 -9.02
C TRP A 110 35.68 1.68 -8.59
N VAL A 111 36.00 0.45 -8.21
CA VAL A 111 37.38 -0.05 -8.12
C VAL A 111 37.51 -1.19 -9.14
N MET A 112 38.26 -0.97 -10.21
CA MET A 112 38.69 -2.04 -11.11
C MET A 112 39.99 -2.66 -10.58
N ALA A 113 39.94 -3.94 -10.20
CA ALA A 113 41.15 -4.75 -10.12
C ALA A 113 41.40 -5.37 -11.50
N ILE A 114 42.35 -4.83 -12.27
CA ILE A 114 42.83 -5.45 -13.50
C ILE A 114 43.88 -6.49 -13.10
N TYR A 115 43.55 -7.78 -13.29
CA TYR A 115 44.58 -8.83 -13.27
C TYR A 115 45.54 -8.59 -14.44
N PRO A 116 46.87 -8.68 -14.26
CA PRO A 116 47.76 -8.70 -15.42
C PRO A 116 47.39 -9.91 -16.29
N PRO A 117 47.43 -9.76 -17.63
CA PRO A 117 47.21 -10.88 -18.53
C PRO A 117 48.22 -11.99 -18.21
N ARG A 118 47.77 -13.24 -18.24
CA ARG A 118 48.68 -14.39 -18.24
C ARG A 118 49.60 -14.25 -19.44
N ASP A 119 50.90 -14.18 -19.20
CA ASP A 119 51.93 -14.30 -20.22
C ASP A 119 51.68 -15.56 -21.05
N ASN A 120 51.30 -15.35 -22.30
CA ASN A 120 51.48 -16.26 -23.42
C ASN A 120 51.20 -15.42 -24.67
N ASP A 121 52.16 -14.57 -25.03
CA ASP A 121 52.51 -14.29 -26.43
C ASP A 121 53.84 -13.53 -26.44
N ASP A 122 54.90 -14.26 -26.79
CA ASP A 122 56.18 -13.70 -27.19
C ASP A 122 55.99 -12.86 -28.47
N ASN A 123 56.59 -11.65 -28.46
CA ASN A 123 56.77 -10.69 -29.55
C ASN A 123 55.68 -9.62 -29.73
N ASN A 124 55.90 -8.44 -29.14
CA ASN A 124 56.31 -7.27 -29.92
C ASN A 124 56.66 -6.07 -29.04
N ASN A 125 57.81 -5.45 -29.35
CA ASN A 125 58.25 -4.18 -28.78
C ASN A 125 57.33 -3.04 -29.21
N SER A 126 56.64 -2.41 -28.27
CA SER A 126 56.09 -1.06 -28.41
C SER A 126 56.19 -0.34 -27.07
N PRO A 127 56.63 0.93 -27.00
CA PRO A 127 56.75 1.66 -25.74
C PRO A 127 55.36 2.04 -25.24
N ILE A 128 55.00 1.56 -24.05
CA ILE A 128 53.74 1.90 -23.36
C ILE A 128 53.91 3.28 -22.71
N ASP A 129 52.95 4.16 -22.99
CA ASP A 129 52.85 5.55 -22.54
C ASP A 129 52.57 5.61 -21.01
N GLU A 130 53.34 6.44 -20.28
CA GLU A 130 53.43 6.49 -18.81
C GLU A 130 52.31 7.31 -18.11
N THR A 131 51.10 7.38 -18.66
CA THR A 131 50.02 8.22 -18.07
C THR A 131 48.71 7.49 -17.77
N ASN A 132 48.80 6.30 -17.16
CA ASN A 132 47.64 5.70 -16.51
C ASN A 132 47.60 6.12 -15.03
N GLU A 133 46.69 7.05 -14.71
CA GLU A 133 46.35 7.40 -13.33
C GLU A 133 45.87 6.16 -12.56
N PHE A 134 46.64 5.78 -11.54
CA PHE A 134 46.27 4.71 -10.61
C PHE A 134 45.16 5.20 -9.66
N LEU A 135 44.04 4.47 -9.61
CA LEU A 135 43.02 4.61 -8.58
C LEU A 135 43.62 4.26 -7.20
N SER A 136 43.67 5.24 -6.30
CA SER A 136 44.25 5.10 -4.96
C SER A 136 43.33 4.32 -4.01
N ILE A 137 43.88 3.29 -3.36
CA ILE A 137 43.28 2.55 -2.23
C ILE A 137 43.26 3.46 -0.99
N GLU A 138 42.11 3.65 -0.33
CA GLU A 138 41.94 4.71 0.67
C GLU A 138 42.55 4.38 2.04
N ASN A 139 42.49 3.11 2.46
CA ASN A 139 42.98 2.68 3.77
C ASN A 139 44.24 1.80 3.69
N GLY A 140 44.79 1.61 2.49
CA GLY A 140 45.93 0.72 2.24
C GLY A 140 45.67 -0.76 2.60
N ASN A 141 44.44 -1.15 2.96
CA ASN A 141 44.08 -2.48 3.41
C ASN A 141 42.81 -3.01 2.71
N HIS A 142 43.03 -3.83 1.69
CA HIS A 142 42.01 -4.48 0.88
C HIS A 142 40.99 -5.28 1.70
N ALA A 143 41.36 -5.79 2.88
CA ALA A 143 40.43 -6.54 3.72
C ALA A 143 39.35 -5.63 4.35
N VAL A 144 39.69 -4.38 4.70
CA VAL A 144 38.73 -3.41 5.24
C VAL A 144 37.76 -2.96 4.17
N GLU A 145 38.24 -2.71 2.94
CA GLU A 145 37.40 -2.33 1.80
C GLU A 145 36.47 -3.47 1.38
N CYS A 146 36.98 -4.71 1.33
CA CYS A 146 36.18 -5.89 1.04
C CYS A 146 35.05 -6.10 2.09
N LEU A 147 35.36 -5.87 3.37
CA LEU A 147 34.35 -5.91 4.44
C LEU A 147 33.31 -4.80 4.29
N GLN A 148 33.69 -3.59 3.90
CA GLN A 148 32.74 -2.51 3.66
C GLN A 148 31.83 -2.82 2.47
N MET A 149 32.38 -3.28 1.34
CA MET A 149 31.57 -3.71 0.18
C MET A 149 30.58 -4.83 0.53
N PHE A 150 30.96 -5.73 1.45
CA PHE A 150 30.05 -6.77 1.93
C PHE A 150 28.89 -6.17 2.73
N ILE A 151 29.13 -5.20 3.60
CA ILE A 151 28.07 -4.48 4.33
C ILE A 151 27.14 -3.79 3.34
N ASP A 152 27.69 -3.08 2.35
CA ASP A 152 26.91 -2.33 1.36
C ASP A 152 26.01 -3.27 0.55
N ALA A 153 26.54 -4.40 0.08
CA ALA A 153 25.77 -5.42 -0.63
C ALA A 153 24.65 -6.04 0.24
N LEU A 154 24.88 -6.25 1.54
CA LEU A 154 23.84 -6.71 2.46
C LEU A 154 22.75 -5.67 2.66
N VAL A 155 23.11 -4.38 2.75
CA VAL A 155 22.15 -3.28 2.89
C VAL A 155 21.31 -3.15 1.62
N GLU A 156 21.94 -3.12 0.44
CA GLU A 156 21.25 -2.99 -0.85
C GLU A 156 20.30 -4.16 -1.14
N SER A 157 20.66 -5.37 -0.72
CA SER A 157 19.82 -6.56 -0.88
C SER A 157 18.72 -6.69 0.18
N GLY A 158 18.64 -5.77 1.16
CA GLY A 158 17.69 -5.84 2.27
C GLY A 158 17.93 -7.01 3.23
N ARG A 159 19.13 -7.61 3.19
CA ARG A 159 19.51 -8.78 3.99
C ARG A 159 20.41 -8.46 5.18
N ALA A 160 20.77 -7.20 5.35
CA ALA A 160 21.53 -6.78 6.51
C ALA A 160 20.65 -6.84 7.76
N GLY A 161 21.01 -7.72 8.70
CA GLY A 161 20.32 -7.94 9.98
C GLY A 161 21.32 -8.31 11.07
N ASP A 162 20.87 -8.35 12.32
CA ASP A 162 21.71 -8.63 13.49
C ASP A 162 22.36 -10.03 13.44
N ASP A 163 21.76 -10.97 12.71
CA ASP A 163 22.26 -12.32 12.48
C ASP A 163 23.49 -12.34 11.57
N ARG A 164 23.63 -11.34 10.68
CA ARG A 164 24.74 -11.21 9.73
C ARG A 164 25.86 -10.30 10.24
N LEU A 165 25.52 -9.26 11.00
CA LEU A 165 26.47 -8.31 11.58
C LEU A 165 26.70 -8.58 13.08
N GLY A 166 27.04 -9.83 13.40
CA GLY A 166 27.33 -10.25 14.77
C GLY A 166 28.74 -9.91 15.26
N VAL A 167 29.03 -10.25 16.52
CA VAL A 167 30.33 -9.98 17.17
C VAL A 167 31.55 -10.54 16.41
N HIS A 168 31.39 -11.69 15.75
CA HIS A 168 32.48 -12.32 14.98
C HIS A 168 32.87 -11.51 13.75
N PHE A 169 31.88 -10.97 13.03
CA PHE A 169 32.11 -10.10 11.88
C PHE A 169 32.95 -8.88 12.30
N PHE A 170 32.53 -8.21 13.38
CA PHE A 170 33.24 -7.03 13.87
C PHE A 170 34.63 -7.33 14.44
N ARG A 171 34.88 -8.54 14.97
CA ARG A 171 36.24 -8.95 15.36
C ARG A 171 37.17 -9.10 14.17
N GLU A 172 36.68 -9.64 13.06
CA GLU A 172 37.46 -9.71 11.81
C GLU A 172 37.71 -8.31 11.24
N TRP A 173 36.73 -7.41 11.33
CA TRP A 173 36.94 -5.99 11.00
C TRP A 173 38.05 -5.35 11.85
N VAL A 174 38.04 -5.55 13.17
CA VAL A 174 39.11 -5.06 14.06
C VAL A 174 40.46 -5.65 13.68
N GLN A 175 40.54 -6.96 13.44
CA GLN A 175 41.79 -7.61 13.02
C GLN A 175 42.29 -7.14 11.66
N ALA A 176 41.40 -6.78 10.74
CA ALA A 176 41.76 -6.19 9.46
C ALA A 176 42.37 -4.81 9.69
N VAL A 177 41.69 -3.93 10.44
CA VAL A 177 42.17 -2.56 10.73
C VAL A 177 43.51 -2.57 11.46
N THR A 178 43.66 -3.38 12.51
CA THR A 178 44.89 -3.40 13.33
C THR A 178 46.02 -4.25 12.75
N GLY A 179 45.82 -4.89 11.60
CA GLY A 179 46.82 -5.81 11.02
C GLY A 179 47.10 -7.03 11.91
N GLY A 180 46.17 -7.40 12.79
CA GLY A 180 46.36 -8.50 13.74
C GLY A 180 47.24 -8.15 14.95
N MET A 181 47.58 -6.86 15.17
CA MET A 181 48.12 -6.40 16.45
C MET A 181 47.03 -6.61 17.52
N GLU A 182 47.06 -7.75 18.21
CA GLU A 182 46.06 -8.08 19.22
C GLU A 182 46.12 -7.05 20.35
N ALA A 183 45.09 -6.21 20.43
CA ALA A 183 44.70 -5.60 21.68
C ALA A 183 44.23 -6.75 22.58
N LYS A 184 45.15 -7.37 23.33
CA LYS A 184 44.78 -8.40 24.32
C LYS A 184 43.71 -7.78 25.22
N PRO A 185 42.45 -8.24 25.18
CA PRO A 185 41.48 -7.79 26.17
C PRO A 185 42.07 -8.17 27.52
N GLU A 186 42.10 -7.22 28.46
CA GLU A 186 42.40 -7.54 29.85
C GLU A 186 41.43 -8.65 30.25
N GLN A 187 41.90 -9.90 30.23
CA GLN A 187 41.17 -11.00 30.83
C GLN A 187 40.97 -10.55 32.27
N GLN A 188 39.70 -10.41 32.68
CA GLN A 188 39.33 -10.19 34.07
C GLN A 188 39.87 -11.36 34.89
N GLN A 189 41.15 -11.26 35.29
CA GLN A 189 41.71 -12.12 36.30
C GLN A 189 40.94 -11.81 37.57
N LYS A 190 40.16 -12.79 38.04
CA LYS A 190 39.63 -12.86 39.40
C LYS A 190 40.80 -12.74 40.39
N GLN A 191 41.24 -11.54 40.71
CA GLN A 191 42.15 -11.28 41.82
C GLN A 191 41.37 -10.72 43.01
N ARG A 192 41.57 -11.40 44.14
CA ARG A 192 41.09 -11.05 45.48
C ARG A 192 41.38 -9.59 45.86
N PRO A 193 40.59 -8.99 46.78
CA PRO A 193 40.65 -7.55 47.05
C PRO A 193 41.94 -7.17 47.78
N LYS A 194 42.77 -6.33 47.16
CA LYS A 194 43.79 -5.56 47.88
C LYS A 194 43.75 -4.08 47.49
N LYS A 195 43.62 -3.27 48.54
CA LYS A 195 43.86 -1.83 48.74
C LYS A 195 44.05 -0.92 47.51
N LYS A 196 43.13 0.05 47.42
CA LYS A 196 43.20 1.34 46.69
C LYS A 196 44.64 1.83 46.45
N GLN A 197 45.13 1.67 45.21
CA GLN A 197 46.13 2.56 44.62
C GLN A 197 45.43 3.59 43.74
N LYS A 198 45.85 4.84 43.92
CA LYS A 198 45.29 6.04 43.31
C LYS A 198 45.76 6.15 41.86
N GLY A 199 44.77 6.27 40.96
CA GLY A 199 44.79 6.65 39.55
C GLY A 199 46.11 6.83 38.82
N ASN A 200 46.30 6.02 37.78
CA ASN A 200 46.95 6.48 36.55
C ASN A 200 46.42 5.70 35.31
N SER A 201 45.59 6.38 34.51
CA SER A 201 45.53 6.31 33.04
C SER A 201 45.60 4.92 32.34
N SER A 202 44.48 4.16 32.32
CA SER A 202 44.31 3.05 31.37
C SER A 202 43.96 3.48 29.94
N SER A 203 43.65 4.77 29.71
CA SER A 203 43.17 5.25 28.40
C SER A 203 44.25 5.38 27.31
N ARG A 204 45.54 5.27 27.64
CA ARG A 204 46.64 5.42 26.67
C ARG A 204 47.02 4.14 25.92
N GLN A 205 46.40 3.01 26.25
CA GLN A 205 46.82 1.72 25.70
C GLN A 205 46.48 1.56 24.22
N PHE A 206 45.53 2.32 23.67
CA PHE A 206 45.08 2.18 22.29
C PHE A 206 45.64 3.23 21.33
N ASP A 207 46.42 4.20 21.81
CA ASP A 207 46.86 5.36 21.00
C ASP A 207 47.73 4.96 19.80
N HIS A 208 48.36 3.79 19.84
CA HIS A 208 49.24 3.26 18.80
C HIS A 208 48.51 2.45 17.71
N LEU A 209 47.23 2.10 17.91
CA LEU A 209 46.49 1.34 16.90
C LEU A 209 46.07 2.26 15.74
N PRO A 210 46.12 1.78 14.49
CA PRO A 210 45.57 2.51 13.35
C PRO A 210 44.06 2.73 13.54
N LEU A 211 43.55 3.84 12.98
CA LEU A 211 42.13 4.16 13.01
C LEU A 211 41.48 3.74 11.68
N GLY A 212 40.43 2.93 11.75
CA GLY A 212 39.60 2.53 10.63
C GLY A 212 38.36 3.42 10.47
N SER A 213 37.72 3.28 9.31
CA SER A 213 36.42 3.87 8.98
C SER A 213 35.40 2.76 8.76
N LEU A 214 34.17 2.94 9.25
CA LEU A 214 33.07 2.00 9.08
C LEU A 214 31.79 2.76 8.73
N SER A 215 31.11 2.35 7.66
CA SER A 215 29.79 2.86 7.30
C SER A 215 28.72 1.77 7.43
N LEU A 216 27.62 2.12 8.09
CA LEU A 216 26.37 1.36 8.18
C LEU A 216 25.22 2.16 7.52
N HIS A 217 25.56 2.91 6.46
CA HIS A 217 24.63 3.76 5.72
C HIS A 217 23.39 2.98 5.28
N ASN A 218 22.19 3.54 5.53
CA ASN A 218 20.87 2.94 5.24
C ASN A 218 20.62 1.55 5.85
N LEU A 219 21.37 1.12 6.86
CA LEU A 219 21.12 -0.13 7.58
C LEU A 219 19.83 -0.02 8.44
N ALA A 220 18.67 -0.18 7.80
CA ALA A 220 17.37 0.02 8.44
C ALA A 220 17.10 -0.96 9.59
N SER A 221 17.66 -2.18 9.49
CA SER A 221 17.45 -3.28 10.44
C SER A 221 18.43 -3.32 11.61
N ALA A 222 19.38 -2.36 11.74
CA ALA A 222 20.32 -2.35 12.86
C ALA A 222 19.57 -2.21 14.19
N SER A 223 19.53 -3.28 14.99
CA SER A 223 18.99 -3.20 16.35
C SER A 223 20.11 -2.94 17.36
N ILE A 224 19.75 -2.89 18.64
CA ILE A 224 20.71 -2.82 19.75
C ILE A 224 21.75 -3.96 19.69
N HIS A 225 21.42 -5.12 19.11
CA HIS A 225 22.32 -6.27 19.02
C HIS A 225 23.51 -6.01 18.08
N THR A 226 23.31 -5.35 16.94
CA THR A 226 24.40 -4.93 16.05
C THR A 226 25.41 -4.03 16.80
N PHE A 227 24.92 -3.00 17.50
CA PHE A 227 25.80 -2.07 18.24
C PHE A 227 26.49 -2.72 19.45
N ARG A 228 25.79 -3.59 20.18
CA ARG A 228 26.40 -4.39 21.26
C ARG A 228 27.46 -5.34 20.70
N SER A 229 27.25 -5.88 19.51
CA SER A 229 28.25 -6.71 18.84
C SER A 229 29.53 -5.92 18.51
N MET A 230 29.40 -4.67 18.05
CA MET A 230 30.56 -3.78 17.85
C MET A 230 31.31 -3.51 19.16
N GLU A 231 30.58 -3.24 20.24
CA GLU A 231 31.15 -3.04 21.57
C GLU A 231 31.88 -4.30 22.07
N TYR A 232 31.25 -5.48 21.99
CA TYR A 232 31.83 -6.75 22.41
C TYR A 232 33.02 -7.19 21.53
N ALA A 233 33.08 -6.73 20.29
CA ALA A 233 34.21 -6.92 19.39
C ALA A 233 35.34 -5.91 19.63
N ASN A 234 35.16 -4.94 20.54
CA ASN A 234 36.10 -3.86 20.83
C ASN A 234 36.42 -2.99 19.60
N VAL A 235 35.44 -2.79 18.72
CA VAL A 235 35.56 -1.96 17.50
C VAL A 235 36.06 -0.56 17.84
N GLY A 236 35.54 0.02 18.92
CA GLY A 236 35.85 1.39 19.29
C GLY A 236 37.31 1.66 19.71
N SER A 237 38.12 0.64 19.95
CA SER A 237 39.57 0.79 20.19
C SER A 237 40.36 1.24 18.96
N CYS A 238 39.82 0.99 17.76
CA CYS A 238 40.45 1.32 16.49
C CYS A 238 39.49 2.00 15.50
N LEU A 239 38.29 2.43 15.92
CA LEU A 239 37.35 3.14 15.05
C LEU A 239 37.54 4.66 15.14
N GLY A 240 37.96 5.27 14.03
CA GLY A 240 38.12 6.73 13.91
C GLY A 240 36.92 7.43 13.29
N THR A 241 36.26 6.78 12.31
CA THR A 241 35.11 7.33 11.60
C THR A 241 33.97 6.33 11.60
N LEU A 242 32.77 6.77 11.99
CA LEU A 242 31.56 5.97 11.97
C LEU A 242 30.44 6.71 11.23
N ASP A 243 29.89 6.09 10.20
CA ASP A 243 28.75 6.62 9.46
C ASP A 243 27.49 5.76 9.70
N LEU A 244 26.49 6.37 10.34
CA LEU A 244 25.18 5.79 10.65
C LEU A 244 24.06 6.54 9.91
N THR A 245 24.38 7.11 8.75
CA THR A 245 23.40 7.84 7.96
C THR A 245 22.23 6.94 7.59
N GLY A 246 20.99 7.37 7.85
CA GLY A 246 19.79 6.60 7.49
C GLY A 246 19.55 5.32 8.34
N THR A 247 20.29 5.11 9.42
CA THR A 247 20.09 3.95 10.31
C THR A 247 18.84 4.12 11.17
N HIS A 248 17.66 3.76 10.63
CA HIS A 248 16.36 3.99 11.28
C HIS A 248 16.12 3.21 12.59
N GLY A 249 16.92 2.17 12.88
CA GLY A 249 16.89 1.44 14.14
C GLY A 249 17.57 2.17 15.31
N LEU A 250 18.41 3.17 15.04
CA LEU A 250 19.21 3.89 16.04
C LEU A 250 18.32 4.80 16.93
N THR A 251 18.33 4.56 18.24
CA THR A 251 17.58 5.34 19.25
C THR A 251 18.51 6.10 20.20
N ASP A 252 17.96 7.07 20.95
CA ASP A 252 18.70 7.80 21.99
C ASP A 252 19.40 6.86 22.99
N SER A 253 18.73 5.78 23.39
CA SER A 253 19.27 4.80 24.32
C SER A 253 20.49 4.08 23.73
N ILE A 254 20.42 3.66 22.47
CA ILE A 254 21.52 2.95 21.81
C ILE A 254 22.73 3.89 21.65
N LEU A 255 22.52 5.11 21.14
CA LEU A 255 23.60 6.08 20.98
C LEU A 255 24.24 6.44 22.33
N THR A 256 23.42 6.70 23.36
CA THR A 256 23.90 7.14 24.67
C THR A 256 24.60 6.02 25.44
N ASN A 257 24.02 4.81 25.43
CA ASN A 257 24.41 3.71 26.31
C ASN A 257 25.40 2.74 25.67
N VAL A 258 25.57 2.77 24.36
CA VAL A 258 26.51 1.89 23.64
C VAL A 258 27.61 2.70 22.97
N ILE A 259 27.26 3.69 22.15
CA ILE A 259 28.26 4.46 21.40
C ILE A 259 28.98 5.46 22.31
N CYS A 260 28.22 6.25 23.08
CA CYS A 260 28.76 7.33 23.91
C CYS A 260 29.12 6.90 25.35
N SER A 261 28.88 5.64 25.73
CA SER A 261 29.13 5.14 27.09
C SER A 261 30.59 4.84 27.41
N GLY A 262 31.50 5.13 26.48
CA GLY A 262 32.96 4.93 26.63
C GLY A 262 33.52 3.81 25.76
N SER A 263 32.68 3.09 25.02
CA SER A 263 33.07 1.95 24.19
C SER A 263 33.77 2.35 22.89
N PHE A 264 33.67 3.63 22.49
CA PHE A 264 34.30 4.20 21.29
C PHE A 264 35.18 5.41 21.64
N PRO A 265 36.24 5.23 22.45
CA PRO A 265 37.00 6.32 23.03
C PRO A 265 37.77 7.16 22.00
N ARG A 266 38.09 6.59 20.84
CA ARG A 266 38.91 7.22 19.79
C ARG A 266 38.09 7.70 18.59
N LEU A 267 36.77 7.74 18.70
CA LEU A 267 35.90 8.16 17.60
C LEU A 267 36.09 9.66 17.33
N GLN A 268 36.53 9.98 16.11
CA GLN A 268 36.82 11.35 15.68
C GLN A 268 35.74 11.94 14.79
N ARG A 269 35.07 11.10 13.99
CA ARG A 269 34.01 11.54 13.07
C ARG A 269 32.78 10.65 13.21
N LEU A 270 31.62 11.26 13.37
CA LEU A 270 30.35 10.53 13.52
C LEU A 270 29.26 11.15 12.65
N SER A 271 28.77 10.41 11.65
CA SER A 271 27.56 10.80 10.92
C SER A 271 26.34 10.08 11.50
N LEU A 272 25.32 10.86 11.83
CA LEU A 272 23.98 10.45 12.27
C LEU A 272 22.91 10.95 11.30
N LYS A 273 23.30 11.46 10.13
CA LYS A 273 22.41 12.09 9.16
C LYS A 273 21.17 11.23 8.88
N ASN A 274 19.99 11.83 8.80
CA ASN A 274 18.73 11.11 8.56
C ASN A 274 18.39 10.00 9.60
N SER A 275 19.02 9.99 10.79
CA SER A 275 18.65 9.09 11.90
C SER A 275 17.43 9.62 12.65
N ARG A 276 16.25 9.44 12.05
CA ARG A 276 14.99 10.13 12.42
C ARG A 276 14.47 9.89 13.84
N LYS A 277 14.96 8.87 14.55
CA LYS A 277 14.55 8.54 15.93
C LYS A 277 15.38 9.24 17.01
N LEU A 278 16.48 9.90 16.65
CA LEU A 278 17.33 10.61 17.59
C LEU A 278 16.72 11.96 17.99
N THR A 279 16.85 12.33 19.25
CA THR A 279 16.41 13.62 19.80
C THR A 279 17.59 14.44 20.33
N GLY A 280 17.33 15.65 20.85
CA GLY A 280 18.33 16.44 21.57
C GLY A 280 19.05 15.68 22.69
N LYS A 281 18.42 14.68 23.32
CA LYS A 281 19.06 13.81 24.34
C LYS A 281 20.24 13.03 23.75
N ALA A 282 20.08 12.50 22.54
CA ALA A 282 21.14 11.81 21.82
C ALA A 282 22.31 12.75 21.52
N VAL A 283 22.02 13.95 21.01
CA VAL A 283 23.04 14.96 20.71
C VAL A 283 23.80 15.36 21.97
N ALA A 284 23.11 15.65 23.06
CA ALA A 284 23.75 15.98 24.34
C ALA A 284 24.74 14.91 24.81
N SER A 285 24.47 13.63 24.51
CA SER A 285 25.37 12.53 24.90
C SER A 285 26.73 12.54 24.18
N LEU A 286 26.83 13.21 23.02
CA LEU A 286 28.07 13.33 22.24
C LEU A 286 29.20 14.04 23.02
N VAL A 287 28.88 14.81 24.07
CA VAL A 287 29.85 15.41 25.01
C VAL A 287 30.83 14.37 25.62
N LYS A 288 30.42 13.10 25.65
CA LYS A 288 31.23 12.00 26.18
C LYS A 288 32.33 11.53 25.21
N LEU A 289 32.20 11.81 23.92
CA LEU A 289 33.16 11.44 22.87
C LEU A 289 34.30 12.47 22.81
N ARG A 290 35.26 12.38 23.73
CA ARG A 290 36.26 13.43 23.98
C ARG A 290 37.18 13.76 22.79
N ASP A 291 37.33 12.83 21.86
CA ASP A 291 38.18 12.96 20.67
C ASP A 291 37.39 13.35 19.40
N LEU A 292 36.08 13.59 19.53
CA LEU A 292 35.22 13.96 18.42
C LEU A 292 35.66 15.31 17.81
N ARG A 293 35.88 15.27 16.49
CA ARG A 293 36.30 16.40 15.64
C ARG A 293 35.22 16.84 14.66
N ALA A 294 34.39 15.90 14.22
CA ALA A 294 33.28 16.16 13.30
C ALA A 294 32.04 15.37 13.69
N PHE A 295 30.86 15.99 13.57
CA PHE A 295 29.61 15.26 13.58
C PHE A 295 28.61 15.80 12.55
N ASP A 296 27.77 14.90 12.04
CA ASP A 296 26.67 15.21 11.13
C ASP A 296 25.35 14.74 11.73
N VAL A 297 24.41 15.66 11.97
CA VAL A 297 23.04 15.39 12.43
C VAL A 297 22.00 15.94 11.44
N GLY A 298 22.42 16.21 10.20
CA GLY A 298 21.55 16.74 9.16
C GLY A 298 20.36 15.83 8.87
N GLY A 299 19.17 16.41 8.66
CA GLY A 299 17.96 15.64 8.39
C GLY A 299 17.43 14.82 9.58
N CYS A 300 17.98 15.00 10.78
CA CYS A 300 17.40 14.45 12.01
C CYS A 300 16.30 15.37 12.52
N PHE A 301 15.10 15.25 11.96
CA PHE A 301 13.95 16.14 12.21
C PHE A 301 13.48 16.26 13.68
N ASN A 302 14.05 15.49 14.61
CA ASN A 302 13.76 15.52 16.05
C ASN A 302 14.85 16.24 16.87
N ILE A 303 15.85 16.79 16.19
CA ILE A 303 16.94 17.60 16.75
C ILE A 303 16.70 19.04 16.30
N HIS A 304 16.86 20.00 17.21
CA HIS A 304 16.76 21.42 16.92
C HIS A 304 18.14 22.10 16.95
N PRO A 305 18.30 23.29 16.33
CA PRO A 305 19.56 24.03 16.36
C PRO A 305 20.07 24.29 17.78
N ASN A 306 19.18 24.51 18.74
CA ASN A 306 19.55 24.71 20.15
C ASN A 306 20.17 23.47 20.80
N ASP A 307 19.74 22.26 20.43
CA ASP A 307 20.36 21.02 20.94
C ASP A 307 21.81 20.89 20.45
N VAL A 308 22.05 21.28 19.19
CA VAL A 308 23.39 21.32 18.58
C VAL A 308 24.26 22.39 19.25
N ILE A 309 23.72 23.59 19.46
CA ILE A 309 24.41 24.70 20.13
C ILE A 309 24.80 24.29 21.55
N GLU A 310 23.88 23.71 22.33
CA GLU A 310 24.13 23.29 23.70
C GLU A 310 25.24 22.22 23.76
N MET A 311 25.18 21.22 22.88
CA MET A 311 26.23 20.21 22.81
C MET A 311 27.58 20.81 22.44
N VAL A 312 27.63 21.66 21.42
CA VAL A 312 28.87 22.33 20.99
C VAL A 312 29.43 23.19 22.11
N GLN A 313 28.59 23.93 22.83
CA GLN A 313 29.02 24.75 23.97
C GLN A 313 29.62 23.90 25.11
N GLN A 314 29.04 22.72 25.37
CA GLN A 314 29.47 21.82 26.44
C GLN A 314 30.62 20.90 26.03
N HIS A 315 30.86 20.67 24.74
CA HIS A 315 31.84 19.71 24.25
C HIS A 315 33.29 20.13 24.62
N PRO A 316 34.11 19.25 25.22
CA PRO A 316 35.49 19.55 25.57
C PRO A 316 36.35 19.97 24.37
N GLY A 317 36.05 19.42 23.19
CA GLY A 317 36.73 19.74 21.94
C GLY A 317 36.52 21.19 21.47
N THR A 318 35.42 21.84 21.83
CA THR A 318 35.15 23.24 21.46
C THR A 318 36.10 24.19 22.19
N ARG A 319 36.33 23.96 23.49
CA ARG A 319 37.31 24.74 24.28
C ARG A 319 38.74 24.49 23.83
N LYS A 320 39.05 23.27 23.36
CA LYS A 320 40.37 22.88 22.83
C LYS A 320 40.57 23.29 21.37
N GLY A 321 39.53 23.74 20.67
CA GLY A 321 39.56 24.02 19.24
C GLY A 321 39.73 22.77 18.36
N THR A 322 39.42 21.58 18.87
CA THR A 322 39.55 20.30 18.15
C THR A 322 38.25 19.84 17.49
N LEU A 323 37.09 20.39 17.88
CA LEU A 323 35.81 20.16 17.23
C LEU A 323 35.67 21.11 16.03
N THR A 324 36.10 20.66 14.86
CA THR A 324 36.33 21.52 13.70
C THR A 324 35.23 21.45 12.64
N GLU A 325 34.29 20.50 12.72
CA GLU A 325 33.26 20.31 11.69
C GLU A 325 31.88 20.01 12.28
N ILE A 326 30.87 20.73 11.78
CA ILE A 326 29.50 20.63 12.26
C ILE A 326 28.56 20.62 11.04
N TYR A 327 27.87 19.51 10.81
CA TYR A 327 26.86 19.39 9.77
C TYR A 327 25.49 19.15 10.41
N ALA A 328 24.55 20.05 10.18
CA ALA A 328 23.27 20.14 10.86
C ALA A 328 22.19 20.72 9.93
N GLY A 329 22.20 20.36 8.65
CA GLY A 329 21.19 20.82 7.69
C GLY A 329 19.78 20.29 7.99
N GLY A 330 18.74 21.04 7.66
CA GLY A 330 17.34 20.62 7.79
C GLY A 330 16.80 20.65 9.23
N LEU A 331 17.46 21.38 10.13
CA LEU A 331 16.98 21.57 11.51
C LEU A 331 16.21 22.89 11.71
N GLY A 332 16.09 23.72 10.65
CA GLY A 332 15.41 25.02 10.72
C GLY A 332 16.25 26.13 11.36
N TRP A 333 17.47 26.36 10.85
CA TRP A 333 18.34 27.41 11.38
C TRP A 333 17.78 28.81 11.14
N THR A 334 17.95 29.68 12.13
CA THR A 334 17.70 31.13 12.04
C THR A 334 19.02 31.89 12.15
N ASP A 335 19.03 33.16 11.76
CA ASP A 335 20.21 34.01 11.87
C ASP A 335 20.74 34.07 13.32
N VAL A 336 19.84 34.19 14.31
CA VAL A 336 20.20 34.22 15.74
C VAL A 336 20.85 32.90 16.20
N ALA A 337 20.31 31.76 15.78
CA ALA A 337 20.87 30.46 16.14
C ALA A 337 22.25 30.25 15.51
N LEU A 338 22.40 30.65 14.24
CA LEU A 338 23.69 30.57 13.54
C LEU A 338 24.73 31.49 14.18
N GLU A 339 24.34 32.72 14.55
CA GLU A 339 25.21 33.66 15.25
C GLU A 339 25.68 33.09 16.60
N THR A 340 24.76 32.49 17.35
CA THR A 340 25.05 31.87 18.64
C THR A 340 26.03 30.71 18.47
N LEU A 341 25.86 29.85 17.47
CA LEU A 341 26.79 28.75 17.19
C LEU A 341 28.20 29.28 16.91
N LEU A 342 28.32 30.27 16.01
CA LEU A 342 29.63 30.81 15.63
C LEU A 342 30.30 31.63 16.73
N SER A 343 29.56 32.12 17.72
CA SER A 343 30.16 32.75 18.91
C SER A 343 31.10 31.80 19.67
N PHE A 344 30.85 30.49 19.58
CA PHE A 344 31.68 29.45 20.22
C PHE A 344 32.75 28.88 19.29
N THR A 345 32.50 28.80 17.98
CA THR A 345 33.32 27.99 17.05
C THR A 345 34.12 28.79 16.01
N SER A 346 33.84 30.09 15.83
CA SER A 346 34.42 30.96 14.79
C SER A 346 35.95 30.94 14.68
N LYS A 347 36.67 30.64 15.76
CA LYS A 347 38.15 30.62 15.79
C LYS A 347 38.76 29.30 15.28
N HIS A 348 37.97 28.25 15.07
CA HIS A 348 38.49 26.91 14.76
C HIS A 348 37.59 26.07 13.85
N ILE A 349 36.36 26.50 13.55
CA ILE A 349 35.48 25.79 12.62
C ILE A 349 36.07 25.80 11.21
N LYS A 350 36.14 24.61 10.60
CA LYS A 350 36.61 24.37 9.23
C LYS A 350 35.46 24.01 8.30
N GLY A 351 34.57 23.12 8.72
CA GLY A 351 33.38 22.73 7.94
C GLY A 351 32.07 23.05 8.65
N LEU A 352 31.14 23.66 7.93
CA LEU A 352 29.80 23.99 8.43
C LEU A 352 28.71 23.61 7.41
N GLY A 353 27.73 22.81 7.83
CA GLY A 353 26.54 22.48 7.04
C GLY A 353 25.25 22.93 7.73
N ILE A 354 24.50 23.84 7.14
CA ILE A 354 23.25 24.39 7.70
C ILE A 354 22.16 24.55 6.62
N GLY A 355 22.30 23.84 5.48
CA GLY A 355 21.32 23.83 4.39
C GLY A 355 19.91 23.41 4.81
N PHE A 356 18.95 23.53 3.89
CA PHE A 356 17.52 23.29 4.12
C PHE A 356 16.95 24.14 5.27
N SER A 357 17.45 25.38 5.42
CA SER A 357 17.02 26.31 6.45
C SER A 357 16.35 27.52 5.81
N THR A 358 15.03 27.51 5.80
CA THR A 358 14.19 28.56 5.16
C THR A 358 14.18 29.89 5.92
N TYR A 359 14.65 29.90 7.18
CA TYR A 359 14.66 31.08 8.05
C TYR A 359 16.01 31.81 8.10
N LEU A 360 17.00 31.38 7.31
CA LEU A 360 18.26 32.10 7.16
C LEU A 360 18.11 33.22 6.12
N SER A 361 18.46 34.45 6.49
CA SER A 361 18.46 35.58 5.57
C SER A 361 19.82 35.73 4.89
N GLY A 362 19.83 36.15 3.63
CA GLY A 362 21.06 36.45 2.89
C GLY A 362 21.99 37.43 3.63
N PRO A 363 21.51 38.62 4.05
CA PRO A 363 22.31 39.57 4.82
C PRO A 363 22.80 39.01 6.16
N GLY A 364 21.95 38.28 6.89
CA GLY A 364 22.32 37.63 8.14
C GLY A 364 23.47 36.63 7.93
N MET A 365 23.37 35.77 6.92
CA MET A 365 24.41 34.81 6.58
C MET A 365 25.75 35.48 6.27
N ILE A 366 25.78 36.55 5.47
CA ILE A 366 27.02 37.27 5.14
C ILE A 366 27.66 37.84 6.43
N LEU A 367 26.88 38.56 7.23
CA LEU A 367 27.36 39.21 8.44
C LEU A 367 27.88 38.19 9.47
N ILE A 368 27.18 37.08 9.63
CA ILE A 368 27.49 36.07 10.63
C ILE A 368 28.67 35.18 10.19
N LEU A 369 28.68 34.67 8.95
CA LEU A 369 29.72 33.76 8.46
C LEU A 369 31.09 34.44 8.33
N THR A 370 31.13 35.76 8.10
CA THR A 370 32.38 36.53 8.09
C THR A 370 33.15 36.41 9.42
N LYS A 371 32.47 36.14 10.54
CA LYS A 371 33.13 35.87 11.83
C LYS A 371 34.06 34.65 11.79
N ALA A 372 33.84 33.70 10.87
CA ALA A 372 34.64 32.50 10.67
C ALA A 372 35.54 32.55 9.41
N ALA A 373 35.70 33.72 8.77
CA ALA A 373 36.47 33.90 7.53
C ALA A 373 37.92 33.40 7.61
N GLY A 374 38.51 33.44 8.80
CA GLY A 374 39.89 33.01 9.04
C GLY A 374 40.09 31.50 9.13
N THR A 375 39.03 30.69 9.17
CA THR A 375 39.14 29.23 9.41
C THR A 375 38.24 28.36 8.54
N LEU A 376 37.07 28.87 8.11
CA LEU A 376 36.08 28.09 7.38
C LEU A 376 36.57 27.77 5.95
N ASP A 377 36.71 26.48 5.64
CA ASP A 377 37.14 25.96 4.34
C ASP A 377 36.06 25.15 3.61
N ARG A 378 34.99 24.73 4.30
CA ARG A 378 33.85 24.02 3.71
C ARG A 378 32.53 24.59 4.22
N LEU A 379 31.64 24.97 3.30
CA LEU A 379 30.31 25.48 3.61
C LEU A 379 29.25 24.76 2.79
N SER A 380 28.25 24.18 3.45
CA SER A 380 27.08 23.56 2.81
C SER A 380 25.80 24.25 3.26
N ILE A 381 25.18 24.98 2.33
CA ILE A 381 23.94 25.76 2.48
C ILE A 381 22.95 25.47 1.33
N PRO A 382 22.75 24.21 0.90
CA PRO A 382 21.82 23.91 -0.17
C PRO A 382 20.37 24.21 0.27
N PHE A 383 19.52 24.58 -0.68
CA PHE A 383 18.09 24.87 -0.47
C PHE A 383 17.79 25.91 0.62
N CYS A 384 18.67 26.90 0.81
CA CYS A 384 18.39 28.06 1.64
C CYS A 384 17.78 29.18 0.79
N THR A 385 16.51 29.52 1.04
CA THR A 385 15.73 30.51 0.26
C THR A 385 16.28 31.94 0.33
N GLY A 386 17.11 32.24 1.34
CA GLY A 386 17.80 33.50 1.50
C GLY A 386 19.10 33.64 0.70
N VAL A 387 19.52 32.60 -0.03
CA VAL A 387 20.78 32.59 -0.79
C VAL A 387 20.49 32.84 -2.26
N ASP A 388 20.91 33.99 -2.76
CA ASP A 388 20.90 34.37 -4.17
C ASP A 388 22.34 34.60 -4.69
N ASP A 389 22.48 34.97 -5.96
CA ASP A 389 23.78 35.24 -6.59
C ASP A 389 24.57 36.34 -5.88
N ALA A 390 23.88 37.35 -5.32
CA ALA A 390 24.52 38.43 -4.59
C ALA A 390 25.11 37.92 -3.27
N VAL A 391 24.38 37.06 -2.55
CA VAL A 391 24.84 36.40 -1.33
C VAL A 391 25.99 35.44 -1.62
N ALA A 392 25.89 34.60 -2.66
CA ALA A 392 26.96 33.68 -3.05
C ALA A 392 28.26 34.45 -3.40
N SER A 393 28.13 35.53 -4.19
CA SER A 393 29.25 36.41 -4.53
C SER A 393 29.87 37.09 -3.31
N ALA A 394 29.05 37.58 -2.38
CA ALA A 394 29.51 38.20 -1.15
C ALA A 394 30.24 37.19 -0.23
N LEU A 395 29.72 35.97 -0.10
CA LEU A 395 30.35 34.89 0.68
C LEU A 395 31.70 34.48 0.09
N GLY A 396 31.80 34.36 -1.24
CA GLY A 396 33.07 34.05 -1.91
C GLY A 396 34.17 35.10 -1.66
N LYS A 397 33.79 36.38 -1.53
CA LYS A 397 34.72 37.47 -1.16
C LYS A 397 35.06 37.49 0.33
N ALA A 398 34.08 37.21 1.18
CA ALA A 398 34.21 37.31 2.63
C ALA A 398 34.93 36.11 3.27
N LEU A 399 34.98 34.96 2.60
CA LEU A 399 35.55 33.70 3.12
C LEU A 399 36.77 33.25 2.30
N PRO A 400 37.95 33.86 2.49
CA PRO A 400 39.13 33.65 1.63
C PRO A 400 39.75 32.25 1.72
N LYS A 401 39.34 31.43 2.70
CA LYS A 401 39.79 30.04 2.87
C LYS A 401 38.78 29.01 2.36
N LEU A 402 37.62 29.44 1.89
CA LEU A 402 36.56 28.56 1.43
C LEU A 402 37.01 27.79 0.18
N ALA A 403 37.19 26.48 0.31
CA ALA A 403 37.58 25.56 -0.75
C ALA A 403 36.39 24.80 -1.34
N VAL A 404 35.34 24.56 -0.54
CA VAL A 404 34.12 23.86 -0.97
C VAL A 404 32.89 24.66 -0.58
N LEU A 405 32.03 24.97 -1.55
CA LEU A 405 30.75 25.64 -1.36
C LEU A 405 29.64 24.82 -2.03
N ASP A 406 28.69 24.30 -1.23
CA ASP A 406 27.48 23.64 -1.71
C ASP A 406 26.26 24.54 -1.53
N ILE A 407 25.72 25.05 -2.63
CA ILE A 407 24.55 25.96 -2.71
C ILE A 407 23.44 25.37 -3.58
N ARG A 408 23.42 24.04 -3.78
CA ARG A 408 22.44 23.39 -4.68
C ARG A 408 21.01 23.71 -4.25
N GLY A 409 20.16 24.05 -5.22
CA GLY A 409 18.74 24.31 -4.98
C GLY A 409 18.40 25.68 -4.38
N CYS A 410 19.37 26.59 -4.28
CA CYS A 410 19.15 27.99 -3.92
C CYS A 410 18.82 28.80 -5.19
N ASN A 411 17.60 28.71 -5.72
CA ASN A 411 17.18 29.46 -6.91
C ASN A 411 16.12 30.50 -6.55
N LYS A 412 16.45 31.79 -6.73
CA LYS A 412 15.48 32.85 -7.02
C LYS A 412 15.69 33.29 -8.47
N GLU A 413 14.94 32.71 -9.39
CA GLU A 413 14.79 33.32 -10.72
C GLU A 413 13.79 34.47 -10.61
N HIS A 414 14.29 35.70 -10.68
CA HIS A 414 13.60 36.83 -11.35
C HIS A 414 14.59 37.98 -11.56
N LEU A 415 14.96 38.22 -12.81
CA LEU A 415 15.51 39.52 -13.24
C LEU A 415 15.36 39.70 -14.75
N SER A 416 14.12 39.94 -15.20
CA SER A 416 13.83 40.72 -16.42
C SER A 416 12.35 41.07 -16.58
N SER A 417 11.83 42.01 -15.77
CA SER A 417 10.69 42.88 -16.18
C SER A 417 10.46 43.98 -15.14
N LEU A 418 11.31 45.00 -15.17
CA LEU A 418 11.07 46.30 -14.54
C LEU A 418 11.66 47.33 -15.50
N ILE A 419 10.85 47.82 -16.44
CA ILE A 419 10.96 49.07 -17.21
C ILE A 419 9.69 49.12 -18.08
N GLU A 420 8.67 49.87 -17.64
CA GLU A 420 8.09 51.01 -18.37
C GLU A 420 6.77 51.49 -17.74
N SER A 421 6.71 52.80 -17.57
CA SER A 421 5.64 53.60 -16.97
C SER A 421 4.87 54.35 -18.06
N THR A 422 3.53 54.41 -18.02
CA THR A 422 2.69 55.65 -17.99
C THR A 422 1.16 55.37 -18.08
N PRO A 423 0.29 56.31 -17.60
CA PRO A 423 -1.20 56.18 -17.45
C PRO A 423 -1.97 57.05 -18.50
N PRO A 424 -3.26 57.46 -18.38
CA PRO A 424 -4.46 57.01 -17.61
C PRO A 424 -5.73 56.78 -18.49
N THR A 425 -6.90 56.40 -17.94
CA THR A 425 -8.20 57.15 -17.98
C THR A 425 -9.45 56.36 -17.52
N ASN A 426 -10.33 57.12 -16.85
CA ASN A 426 -11.66 56.91 -16.25
C ASN A 426 -12.75 56.12 -17.02
N ALA A 427 -13.74 55.66 -16.22
CA ALA A 427 -15.20 55.56 -16.43
C ALA A 427 -15.71 54.14 -16.07
N ALA A 428 -16.85 53.87 -15.43
CA ALA A 428 -17.89 54.65 -14.76
C ALA A 428 -18.72 53.65 -13.92
N GLU A 429 -19.37 54.14 -12.87
CA GLU A 429 -20.36 53.43 -12.06
C GLU A 429 -21.61 53.07 -12.87
N ALA A 430 -22.22 51.92 -12.56
CA ALA A 430 -23.61 51.64 -12.90
C ALA A 430 -24.29 50.90 -11.76
N ASP A 431 -25.21 51.64 -11.16
CA ASP A 431 -26.22 51.33 -10.15
C ASP A 431 -27.30 50.40 -10.73
N VAL A 432 -27.71 49.35 -9.99
CA VAL A 432 -28.95 48.59 -10.28
C VAL A 432 -29.67 48.29 -8.97
N SER A 433 -30.93 48.71 -8.98
CA SER A 433 -31.89 48.88 -7.90
C SER A 433 -32.53 47.60 -7.34
N ASP A 434 -32.88 47.73 -6.05
CA ASP A 434 -33.83 46.99 -5.22
C ASP A 434 -35.03 46.33 -5.94
N VAL A 435 -35.24 45.04 -5.67
CA VAL A 435 -36.55 44.37 -5.76
C VAL A 435 -36.83 43.64 -4.45
N LYS A 436 -37.87 44.09 -3.72
CA LYS A 436 -38.42 43.43 -2.53
C LYS A 436 -39.30 42.24 -2.93
N PRO A 437 -39.27 41.11 -2.19
CA PRO A 437 -40.36 40.15 -2.17
C PRO A 437 -41.21 40.27 -0.89
N THR A 438 -42.53 40.27 -1.07
CA THR A 438 -43.55 40.06 -0.02
C THR A 438 -43.72 38.57 0.30
N PRO A 439 -43.97 38.18 1.57
CA PRO A 439 -44.15 36.78 1.95
C PRO A 439 -45.63 36.39 2.04
N LYS A 440 -45.94 35.15 1.65
CA LYS A 440 -46.97 34.27 2.24
C LYS A 440 -46.93 32.93 1.51
N SER A 441 -46.34 31.91 2.14
CA SER A 441 -46.45 30.52 1.71
C SER A 441 -47.13 29.72 2.82
N ASP A 442 -48.29 29.15 2.50
CA ASP A 442 -48.98 28.16 3.30
C ASP A 442 -48.10 26.92 3.46
N THR A 443 -47.92 26.46 4.69
CA THR A 443 -47.25 25.21 5.02
C THR A 443 -48.22 24.05 4.80
N SER A 444 -48.36 23.60 3.54
CA SER A 444 -48.88 22.26 3.26
C SER A 444 -47.79 21.24 3.55
N SER A 445 -48.12 20.19 4.31
CA SER A 445 -47.28 18.99 4.40
C SER A 445 -46.87 18.54 2.99
N PRO A 446 -45.61 18.09 2.78
CA PRO A 446 -45.17 17.60 1.47
C PRO A 446 -46.18 16.55 0.99
N GLY A 447 -46.84 16.80 -0.14
CA GLY A 447 -47.81 15.86 -0.69
C GLY A 447 -47.12 14.56 -1.08
N ASP A 448 -47.83 13.43 -0.92
CA ASP A 448 -47.33 12.13 -1.36
C ASP A 448 -46.93 12.19 -2.84
N PHE A 449 -45.73 11.69 -3.16
CA PHE A 449 -45.23 11.66 -4.53
C PHE A 449 -46.02 10.66 -5.38
N HIS A 450 -46.57 11.12 -6.51
CA HIS A 450 -47.29 10.29 -7.47
C HIS A 450 -46.71 10.46 -8.87
N PHE A 451 -46.41 9.35 -9.54
CA PHE A 451 -45.80 9.36 -10.87
C PHE A 451 -46.82 9.02 -11.96
N ASP A 452 -47.02 9.94 -12.91
CA ASP A 452 -47.83 9.70 -14.11
C ASP A 452 -46.91 9.47 -15.32
N ARG A 453 -46.74 8.20 -15.69
CA ARG A 453 -45.92 7.80 -16.85
C ARG A 453 -46.39 8.44 -18.15
N LYS A 454 -47.70 8.61 -18.36
CA LYS A 454 -48.23 9.19 -19.59
C LYS A 454 -47.90 10.68 -19.68
N ALA A 455 -48.00 11.40 -18.56
CA ALA A 455 -47.56 12.78 -18.48
C ALA A 455 -46.05 12.90 -18.75
N ALA A 456 -45.24 12.01 -18.17
CA ALA A 456 -43.80 11.99 -18.36
C ALA A 456 -43.38 11.73 -19.83
N GLU A 457 -43.98 10.74 -20.50
CA GLU A 457 -43.72 10.47 -21.93
C GLU A 457 -44.22 11.62 -22.82
N THR A 458 -45.34 12.27 -22.46
CA THR A 458 -45.83 13.46 -23.18
C THR A 458 -44.88 14.65 -23.02
N ALA A 459 -44.35 14.84 -21.81
CA ALA A 459 -43.35 15.87 -21.54
C ALA A 459 -42.06 15.59 -22.32
N LEU A 460 -41.59 14.33 -22.36
CA LEU A 460 -40.43 13.92 -23.15
C LEU A 460 -40.60 14.20 -24.65
N GLN A 461 -41.79 13.94 -25.20
CA GLN A 461 -42.10 14.27 -26.59
C GLN A 461 -42.17 15.79 -26.84
N THR A 462 -42.59 16.57 -25.84
CA THR A 462 -42.83 18.02 -25.97
C THR A 462 -41.55 18.84 -25.80
N HIS A 463 -40.77 18.52 -24.77
CA HIS A 463 -39.59 19.25 -24.31
C HIS A 463 -38.27 18.60 -24.79
N GLY A 464 -38.32 17.33 -25.18
CA GLY A 464 -37.14 16.56 -25.56
C GLY A 464 -36.32 16.09 -24.36
N HIS A 465 -35.35 15.21 -24.64
CA HIS A 465 -34.45 14.63 -23.66
C HIS A 465 -33.65 15.70 -22.90
N ASP A 466 -33.06 16.65 -23.63
CA ASP A 466 -32.11 17.65 -23.09
C ASP A 466 -32.73 18.60 -22.05
N GLU A 467 -34.04 18.89 -22.15
CA GLU A 467 -34.73 19.80 -21.22
C GLU A 467 -35.17 19.09 -19.93
N ILE A 468 -35.38 17.77 -19.98
CA ILE A 468 -35.85 16.97 -18.84
C ILE A 468 -34.67 16.37 -18.07
N PHE A 469 -33.68 15.87 -18.81
CA PHE A 469 -32.54 15.16 -18.25
C PHE A 469 -31.73 16.06 -17.31
N GLN A 470 -31.41 15.53 -16.13
CA GLN A 470 -30.59 16.24 -15.17
C GLN A 470 -29.14 15.78 -15.27
N PRO A 471 -28.20 16.67 -15.60
CA PRO A 471 -26.79 16.32 -15.66
C PRO A 471 -26.28 15.88 -14.29
N LEU A 472 -25.51 14.79 -14.27
CA LEU A 472 -24.71 14.42 -13.11
C LEU A 472 -23.63 15.47 -12.87
N ARG A 473 -23.58 15.99 -11.66
CA ARG A 473 -22.61 17.01 -11.25
C ARG A 473 -21.82 16.54 -10.04
N ALA A 474 -20.57 16.99 -9.96
CA ALA A 474 -19.75 16.88 -8.76
C ALA A 474 -19.50 18.29 -8.21
N TYR A 475 -19.86 18.51 -6.96
CA TYR A 475 -19.57 19.74 -6.24
C TYR A 475 -18.44 19.50 -5.25
N ILE A 476 -17.54 20.48 -5.14
CA ILE A 476 -16.59 20.58 -4.04
C ILE A 476 -17.17 21.54 -3.00
N GLU A 477 -16.99 21.21 -1.72
CA GLU A 477 -17.32 22.10 -0.60
C GLU A 477 -16.51 23.40 -0.67
N LYS A 478 -17.13 24.54 -0.32
CA LYS A 478 -16.37 25.79 -0.20
C LYS A 478 -15.36 25.67 0.94
N PRO A 479 -14.20 26.34 0.88
CA PRO A 479 -13.41 26.57 2.09
C PRO A 479 -14.32 27.29 3.06
N LEU A 480 -14.68 26.62 4.14
CA LEU A 480 -15.36 27.28 5.24
C LEU A 480 -14.35 28.28 5.80
N ASN A 481 -14.66 29.58 5.75
CA ASN A 481 -13.89 30.61 6.47
C ASN A 481 -13.93 30.38 8.00
N ASP A 482 -14.83 29.50 8.43
CA ASP A 482 -15.16 29.27 9.81
C ASP A 482 -14.87 27.80 10.12
N SER A 483 -13.81 27.54 10.88
CA SER A 483 -13.74 26.31 11.66
C SER A 483 -15.05 26.20 12.47
N VAL A 484 -15.76 25.07 12.37
CA VAL A 484 -16.95 24.85 13.21
C VAL A 484 -16.50 25.05 14.67
N PRO A 485 -17.07 26.03 15.41
CA PRO A 485 -16.63 26.33 16.77
C PRO A 485 -16.63 25.07 17.63
N ASP A 486 -15.59 24.91 18.45
CA ASP A 486 -15.40 23.79 19.37
C ASP A 486 -15.19 22.40 18.72
N THR A 487 -15.12 22.32 17.39
CA THR A 487 -14.63 21.10 16.71
C THR A 487 -13.11 21.16 16.63
N ILE A 488 -12.44 20.36 17.44
CA ILE A 488 -10.99 20.35 17.47
C ILE A 488 -10.49 19.50 16.30
N ASP A 489 -10.12 20.12 15.19
CA ASP A 489 -9.26 19.44 14.22
C ASP A 489 -7.86 19.29 14.84
N LYS A 490 -7.58 18.11 15.41
CA LYS A 490 -6.29 17.76 16.01
C LYS A 490 -5.37 17.01 15.05
N GLY A 491 -5.60 17.15 13.76
CA GLY A 491 -4.94 16.35 12.73
C GLY A 491 -3.65 16.92 12.14
N ASN A 492 -2.80 17.66 12.85
CA ASN A 492 -1.46 17.93 12.32
C ASN A 492 -0.49 16.78 12.69
N LEU A 493 -0.49 15.71 11.90
CA LEU A 493 0.43 14.58 12.03
C LEU A 493 1.90 14.95 11.69
N ASN A 494 2.14 16.18 11.21
CA ASN A 494 3.48 16.62 10.81
C ASN A 494 4.31 17.24 11.96
N ASP A 495 3.72 17.51 13.14
CA ASP A 495 4.46 18.03 14.29
C ASP A 495 4.78 16.96 15.34
N LYS A 496 6.07 16.78 15.61
CA LYS A 496 6.58 15.70 16.47
C LYS A 496 6.49 15.95 17.98
N ARG A 497 5.90 17.07 18.39
CA ARG A 497 5.33 17.26 19.73
C ARG A 497 4.10 18.15 19.58
N PRO A 498 2.89 17.70 19.98
CA PRO A 498 1.76 18.60 20.07
C PRO A 498 2.05 19.57 21.22
N LYS A 499 2.62 20.74 20.91
CA LYS A 499 2.30 21.90 21.73
C LYS A 499 0.86 22.22 21.40
N ILE A 500 0.03 22.11 22.43
CA ILE A 500 -1.31 22.69 22.52
C ILE A 500 -1.25 24.05 21.84
N GLU A 501 -1.81 24.18 20.64
CA GLU A 501 -2.41 25.39 20.06
C GLU A 501 -2.64 25.23 18.54
N ALA A 502 -3.91 25.32 18.17
CA ALA A 502 -4.49 25.59 16.84
C ALA A 502 -3.96 24.76 15.65
N GLY A 503 -4.69 23.68 15.33
CA GLY A 503 -4.66 23.07 14.00
C GLY A 503 -5.20 24.02 12.95
N ARG A 504 -4.54 24.08 11.78
CA ARG A 504 -5.16 24.62 10.57
C ARG A 504 -5.95 23.49 9.91
N PRO A 505 -7.18 23.74 9.41
CA PRO A 505 -7.86 22.77 8.56
C PRO A 505 -6.96 22.39 7.38
N ALA A 506 -7.13 21.18 6.84
CA ALA A 506 -6.60 20.87 5.51
C ALA A 506 -6.96 22.02 4.57
N MET A 507 -6.04 22.45 3.68
CA MET A 507 -6.36 23.53 2.75
C MET A 507 -7.51 23.08 1.84
N TRP A 508 -8.72 23.53 2.14
CA TRP A 508 -9.91 23.39 1.32
C TRP A 508 -9.90 24.52 0.28
N TYR A 509 -10.26 24.20 -0.96
CA TYR A 509 -10.19 25.12 -2.11
C TYR A 509 -11.60 25.56 -2.52
N VAL A 510 -11.70 26.78 -3.11
CA VAL A 510 -12.93 27.46 -3.57
C VAL A 510 -13.81 26.48 -4.39
N PRO A 511 -15.15 26.57 -4.44
CA PRO A 511 -15.94 25.71 -5.30
C PRO A 511 -15.97 26.28 -6.72
N LEU A 512 -15.67 25.43 -7.69
CA LEU A 512 -16.27 25.52 -9.01
C LEU A 512 -16.86 24.13 -9.27
N PRO A 513 -18.03 24.00 -9.93
CA PRO A 513 -18.44 22.71 -10.47
C PRO A 513 -17.29 22.15 -11.31
N LEU A 514 -16.76 20.98 -10.91
CA LEU A 514 -15.67 20.33 -11.64
C LEU A 514 -16.12 19.79 -12.99
N ARG A 515 -17.44 19.58 -13.12
CA ARG A 515 -18.09 19.04 -14.30
C ARG A 515 -19.37 19.85 -14.55
N GLU A 516 -19.31 20.83 -15.44
CA GLU A 516 -20.50 21.53 -15.96
C GLU A 516 -21.01 20.91 -17.26
N ASN A 517 -20.12 20.25 -18.02
CA ASN A 517 -20.49 19.59 -19.26
C ASN A 517 -21.19 18.26 -18.94
N THR A 518 -22.39 18.08 -19.48
CA THR A 518 -23.07 16.79 -19.62
C THR A 518 -22.10 15.82 -20.26
N PRO A 519 -21.62 14.80 -19.55
CA PRO A 519 -21.00 13.68 -20.21
C PRO A 519 -22.12 13.06 -21.05
N ASP A 520 -22.02 13.09 -22.39
CA ASP A 520 -23.01 12.44 -23.25
C ASP A 520 -23.21 10.96 -22.87
N ASP A 521 -22.19 10.39 -22.22
CA ASP A 521 -22.17 9.12 -21.54
C ASP A 521 -23.37 8.93 -20.60
N LEU A 522 -23.62 9.69 -19.52
CA LEU A 522 -24.65 9.29 -18.52
C LEU A 522 -26.12 9.66 -18.86
N ARG A 523 -26.43 9.99 -20.11
CA ARG A 523 -27.75 10.45 -20.57
C ARG A 523 -28.90 9.44 -20.47
N SER A 524 -28.61 8.15 -20.35
CA SER A 524 -29.62 7.09 -20.45
C SER A 524 -29.26 5.87 -19.61
N CYS A 525 -30.27 5.31 -18.96
CA CYS A 525 -30.20 4.13 -18.11
C CYS A 525 -29.91 2.81 -18.84
N ASN A 526 -30.03 2.79 -20.17
CA ASN A 526 -29.89 1.55 -20.95
C ASN A 526 -28.48 0.94 -20.88
N ASP A 527 -27.48 1.73 -20.48
CA ASP A 527 -26.08 1.31 -20.52
C ASP A 527 -25.26 1.91 -19.37
N MET A 528 -25.91 2.15 -18.23
CA MET A 528 -25.30 2.81 -17.08
C MET A 528 -23.99 2.16 -16.61
N PRO A 529 -23.86 0.81 -16.53
CA PRO A 529 -22.58 0.17 -16.25
C PRO A 529 -21.44 0.53 -17.22
N ALA A 530 -21.71 0.68 -18.53
CA ALA A 530 -20.69 1.12 -19.50
C ALA A 530 -20.25 2.57 -19.32
N LYS A 531 -21.11 3.38 -18.70
CA LYS A 531 -20.92 4.81 -18.50
C LYS A 531 -20.23 5.11 -17.17
N LEU A 532 -19.84 4.06 -16.45
CA LEU A 532 -19.10 4.10 -15.20
C LEU A 532 -17.64 3.62 -15.40
N PRO A 533 -16.69 4.09 -14.57
CA PRO A 533 -16.89 4.90 -13.37
C PRO A 533 -17.27 6.34 -13.67
N VAL A 534 -18.02 6.96 -12.74
CA VAL A 534 -18.45 8.37 -12.82
C VAL A 534 -17.27 9.33 -13.04
N ASP A 535 -16.05 8.91 -12.70
CA ASP A 535 -14.85 9.74 -12.72
C ASP A 535 -14.06 9.75 -14.05
N ARG A 536 -14.52 9.06 -15.10
CA ARG A 536 -13.83 9.02 -16.41
C ARG A 536 -13.76 10.45 -17.00
N GLY A 537 -12.53 10.98 -17.12
CA GLY A 537 -12.25 12.38 -17.48
C GLY A 537 -12.80 12.82 -18.84
N LEU A 538 -13.09 14.12 -18.96
CA LEU A 538 -13.73 14.83 -20.08
C LEU A 538 -12.87 14.96 -21.37
N GLY A 539 -12.06 13.97 -21.77
CA GLY A 539 -11.30 14.10 -23.02
C GLY A 539 -10.35 12.96 -23.40
N LYS A 540 -9.82 13.04 -24.63
CA LYS A 540 -8.96 12.06 -25.35
C LYS A 540 -7.63 11.70 -24.70
N HIS A 541 -7.40 12.07 -23.44
CA HIS A 541 -6.24 11.63 -22.70
C HIS A 541 -6.63 10.44 -21.83
N VAL A 542 -6.60 9.25 -22.45
CA VAL A 542 -6.22 8.04 -21.72
C VAL A 542 -4.83 8.35 -21.16
N ALA A 543 -4.75 8.85 -19.93
CA ALA A 543 -3.47 9.05 -19.27
C ALA A 543 -2.81 7.67 -19.24
N PRO A 544 -1.75 7.42 -20.04
CA PRO A 544 -1.05 6.15 -19.98
C PRO A 544 -0.54 6.02 -18.55
N ASN A 545 -0.79 4.89 -17.89
CA ASN A 545 -0.32 4.55 -16.53
C ASN A 545 0.88 5.40 -16.10
N VAL A 546 0.62 6.43 -15.28
CA VAL A 546 1.40 7.68 -15.28
C VAL A 546 2.76 7.52 -14.62
N ASN A 547 3.74 7.11 -15.42
CA ASN A 547 5.17 7.18 -15.09
C ASN A 547 5.83 8.43 -15.71
N ASN A 548 5.05 9.45 -16.08
CA ASN A 548 5.59 10.65 -16.72
C ASN A 548 6.18 11.63 -15.68
N ARG A 549 7.47 11.44 -15.43
CA ARG A 549 8.32 12.15 -14.45
C ARG A 549 8.37 13.68 -14.60
N LYS A 550 7.86 14.25 -15.70
CA LYS A 550 8.03 15.67 -16.07
C LYS A 550 6.92 16.60 -15.58
N THR A 551 5.70 16.11 -15.35
CA THR A 551 4.55 16.97 -14.98
C THR A 551 4.46 17.23 -13.48
N PHE A 552 4.85 16.29 -12.62
CA PHE A 552 4.75 16.44 -11.17
C PHE A 552 5.95 17.12 -10.51
N SER A 553 7.12 17.12 -11.16
CA SER A 553 8.36 17.62 -10.56
C SER A 553 8.54 19.14 -10.66
N SER A 554 7.68 19.85 -11.40
CA SER A 554 7.81 21.31 -11.58
C SER A 554 7.09 22.14 -10.52
N GLY A 555 6.14 21.59 -9.75
CA GLY A 555 5.36 22.34 -8.76
C GLY A 555 4.59 23.55 -9.34
N GLN A 556 4.44 23.61 -10.67
CA GLN A 556 3.91 24.75 -11.42
C GLN A 556 2.47 24.55 -11.89
N LEU A 557 1.86 23.39 -11.66
CA LEU A 557 0.45 23.17 -12.00
C LEU A 557 -0.43 23.68 -10.88
N ASP A 558 -1.27 24.66 -11.21
CA ASP A 558 -2.37 25.07 -10.37
C ASP A 558 -3.28 23.86 -10.16
N LYS A 559 -3.59 23.52 -8.90
CA LYS A 559 -4.52 22.42 -8.58
C LYS A 559 -5.88 22.61 -9.26
N TRP A 560 -6.20 23.83 -9.69
CA TRP A 560 -7.36 24.15 -10.52
C TRP A 560 -7.27 23.68 -11.97
N GLU A 561 -6.08 23.65 -12.58
CA GLU A 561 -5.88 23.02 -13.88
C GLU A 561 -5.97 21.51 -13.75
N GLU A 562 -5.40 20.92 -12.68
CA GLU A 562 -5.52 19.48 -12.42
C GLU A 562 -6.96 19.05 -12.06
N ALA A 563 -7.77 19.89 -11.40
CA ALA A 563 -9.17 19.58 -11.14
C ALA A 563 -10.07 19.79 -12.36
N LYS A 564 -9.70 20.70 -13.28
CA LYS A 564 -10.31 20.83 -14.62
C LYS A 564 -9.91 19.69 -15.55
N GLU A 565 -8.72 19.11 -15.38
CA GLU A 565 -8.18 18.03 -16.20
C GLU A 565 -8.31 16.62 -15.57
N GLY A 566 -8.63 16.53 -14.28
CA GLY A 566 -8.57 15.33 -13.45
C GLY A 566 -9.94 14.85 -12.96
N THR A 567 -9.92 13.90 -12.04
CA THR A 567 -11.14 13.19 -11.60
C THR A 567 -11.79 13.86 -10.37
N PRO A 568 -13.13 13.91 -10.24
CA PRO A 568 -13.78 14.53 -9.07
C PRO A 568 -13.33 13.95 -7.72
N VAL A 569 -13.01 12.67 -7.69
CA VAL A 569 -12.49 11.94 -6.53
C VAL A 569 -11.10 12.41 -6.09
N GLN A 570 -10.25 12.88 -7.02
CA GLN A 570 -8.95 13.47 -6.68
C GLN A 570 -9.10 14.88 -6.13
N ALA A 571 -10.06 15.63 -6.65
CA ALA A 571 -10.34 16.99 -6.20
C ALA A 571 -11.06 17.02 -4.85
N ASP A 572 -11.90 16.02 -4.58
CA ASP A 572 -12.57 15.82 -3.31
C ASP A 572 -12.43 14.35 -2.83
N PRO A 573 -11.47 14.06 -1.92
CA PRO A 573 -11.21 12.70 -1.45
C PRO A 573 -12.30 12.14 -0.52
N PHE A 574 -13.38 12.86 -0.26
CA PHE A 574 -14.56 12.31 0.41
C PHE A 574 -15.60 11.74 -0.56
N LEU A 575 -15.48 12.06 -1.86
CA LEU A 575 -16.30 11.45 -2.89
C LEU A 575 -15.75 10.04 -3.22
N PRO A 576 -16.60 9.00 -3.19
CA PRO A 576 -16.20 7.66 -3.54
C PRO A 576 -16.09 7.51 -5.05
N TRP A 577 -15.26 6.58 -5.49
CA TRP A 577 -15.14 6.22 -6.89
C TRP A 577 -16.20 5.18 -7.27
N ILE A 578 -17.34 5.61 -7.80
CA ILE A 578 -18.50 4.75 -8.06
C ILE A 578 -18.30 3.94 -9.34
N HIS A 579 -18.40 2.62 -9.25
CA HIS A 579 -18.31 1.65 -10.34
C HIS A 579 -19.67 1.14 -10.82
N ASP A 580 -20.66 1.03 -9.91
CA ASP A 580 -22.01 0.58 -10.25
C ASP A 580 -23.03 1.14 -9.26
N MET A 581 -24.26 1.30 -9.74
CA MET A 581 -25.41 1.59 -8.89
C MET A 581 -26.67 0.95 -9.49
N PHE A 582 -27.54 0.39 -8.66
CA PHE A 582 -28.80 -0.19 -9.12
C PHE A 582 -29.80 -0.32 -7.99
N PRO A 583 -31.11 -0.17 -8.25
CA PRO A 583 -32.11 -0.49 -7.25
C PRO A 583 -32.21 -2.01 -7.04
N ASP A 584 -32.60 -2.39 -5.83
CA ASP A 584 -33.01 -3.73 -5.53
C ASP A 584 -34.37 -4.05 -6.21
N SER A 585 -34.76 -5.33 -6.23
CA SER A 585 -36.01 -5.74 -6.89
C SER A 585 -37.28 -5.18 -6.24
N SER A 586 -37.22 -4.71 -4.99
CA SER A 586 -38.35 -4.07 -4.31
C SER A 586 -38.40 -2.56 -4.49
N GLY A 587 -37.38 -1.95 -5.11
CA GLY A 587 -37.23 -0.51 -5.22
C GLY A 587 -37.09 0.22 -3.88
N SER A 588 -36.80 -0.51 -2.80
CA SER A 588 -36.66 0.04 -1.45
C SER A 588 -35.24 0.49 -1.12
N VAL A 589 -34.25 0.02 -1.89
CA VAL A 589 -32.83 0.31 -1.67
C VAL A 589 -32.14 0.54 -3.01
N ILE A 590 -31.28 1.55 -3.07
CA ILE A 590 -30.30 1.72 -4.16
C ILE A 590 -28.96 1.21 -3.66
N HIS A 591 -28.46 0.15 -4.29
CA HIS A 591 -27.14 -0.40 -4.03
C HIS A 591 -26.08 0.42 -4.75
N PHE A 592 -24.98 0.72 -4.05
CA PHE A 592 -23.80 1.34 -4.65
C PHE A 592 -22.58 0.43 -4.51
N ILE A 593 -21.87 0.25 -5.63
CA ILE A 593 -20.56 -0.40 -5.67
C ILE A 593 -19.55 0.68 -6.02
N ALA A 594 -18.66 0.98 -5.09
CA ALA A 594 -17.67 2.02 -5.22
C ALA A 594 -16.29 1.53 -4.76
N GLN A 595 -15.28 2.37 -4.91
CA GLN A 595 -13.91 2.04 -4.55
C GLN A 595 -13.15 3.22 -3.92
N ASN A 596 -12.21 2.92 -3.05
CA ASN A 596 -11.16 3.78 -2.54
C ASN A 596 -10.00 3.86 -3.57
N LYS A 597 -9.95 4.99 -4.27
CA LYS A 597 -8.93 5.39 -5.24
C LYS A 597 -7.52 5.56 -4.66
N ARG A 598 -7.34 5.62 -3.32
CA ARG A 598 -6.02 5.78 -2.67
C ARG A 598 -4.95 4.79 -3.16
N ARG A 599 -5.35 3.61 -3.62
CA ARG A 599 -4.44 2.58 -4.13
C ARG A 599 -4.17 2.63 -5.63
N CYS A 600 -4.93 3.43 -6.38
CA CYS A 600 -4.83 3.50 -7.83
C CYS A 600 -3.49 4.00 -8.34
N ASN A 601 -2.88 4.94 -7.64
CA ASN A 601 -1.62 5.53 -8.08
C ASN A 601 -0.47 4.64 -7.63
N SER A 602 0.44 4.33 -8.54
CA SER A 602 1.70 3.65 -8.22
C SER A 602 2.85 4.41 -8.85
N GLY A 603 3.98 4.49 -8.14
CA GLY A 603 5.14 5.26 -8.60
C GLY A 603 5.86 6.02 -7.48
N LYS A 604 6.79 6.89 -7.86
CA LYS A 604 7.66 7.61 -6.90
C LYS A 604 6.95 8.74 -6.14
N VAL A 605 5.83 9.26 -6.66
CA VAL A 605 5.01 10.35 -6.06
C VAL A 605 3.87 9.79 -5.18
N HIS A 606 3.76 8.47 -5.10
CA HIS A 606 2.64 7.77 -4.47
C HIS A 606 2.38 8.13 -3.00
N TRP A 607 3.39 8.52 -2.22
CA TRP A 607 3.15 8.89 -0.82
C TRP A 607 2.33 10.18 -0.69
N ASP A 608 2.54 11.14 -1.58
CA ASP A 608 1.78 12.39 -1.59
C ASP A 608 0.32 12.11 -1.98
N ASP A 609 0.10 11.24 -2.96
CA ASP A 609 -1.23 10.76 -3.34
C ASP A 609 -1.91 9.99 -2.21
N ILE A 610 -1.18 9.10 -1.52
CA ILE A 610 -1.67 8.37 -0.36
C ILE A 610 -2.11 9.33 0.75
N HIS A 611 -1.36 10.41 0.98
CA HIS A 611 -1.72 11.39 2.01
C HIS A 611 -2.89 12.27 1.56
N ALA A 612 -2.92 12.71 0.30
CA ALA A 612 -4.04 13.48 -0.24
C ALA A 612 -5.36 12.69 -0.24
N LEU A 613 -5.30 11.39 -0.52
CA LEU A 613 -6.45 10.48 -0.56
C LEU A 613 -6.68 9.75 0.77
N GLU A 614 -5.98 10.13 1.85
CA GLU A 614 -6.22 9.59 3.20
C GLU A 614 -7.68 9.71 3.67
N PRO A 615 -8.42 10.80 3.35
CA PRO A 615 -9.84 10.88 3.68
C PRO A 615 -10.72 9.80 3.04
N GLN A 616 -10.29 9.14 1.96
CA GLN A 616 -11.05 8.01 1.42
C GLN A 616 -11.09 6.80 2.35
N VAL A 617 -10.30 6.75 3.42
CA VAL A 617 -10.49 5.73 4.44
C VAL A 617 -11.71 6.05 5.32
N THR A 618 -12.06 7.33 5.49
CA THR A 618 -13.16 7.75 6.37
C THR A 618 -14.51 7.27 5.84
N ILE A 619 -14.67 7.16 4.53
CA ILE A 619 -15.89 6.67 3.89
C ILE A 619 -16.17 5.19 4.18
N MET A 620 -15.22 4.47 4.79
CA MET A 620 -15.38 3.09 5.28
C MET A 620 -15.44 3.03 6.82
N GLN A 621 -15.26 4.16 7.50
CA GLN A 621 -15.34 4.29 8.95
C GLN A 621 -16.72 4.77 9.31
N PRO A 622 -17.70 3.96 9.72
CA PRO A 622 -19.07 4.46 9.95
C PRO A 622 -19.12 5.59 10.99
N VAL A 623 -20.15 6.42 10.91
CA VAL A 623 -20.50 7.41 11.94
C VAL A 623 -21.96 7.31 12.32
N SER A 624 -22.25 7.81 13.51
CA SER A 624 -23.60 7.98 14.00
C SER A 624 -24.10 9.40 13.79
N VAL A 625 -25.30 9.51 13.24
CA VAL A 625 -25.93 10.78 12.87
C VAL A 625 -27.32 10.86 13.49
N LYS A 626 -27.65 12.05 13.98
CA LYS A 626 -28.97 12.41 14.45
C LYS A 626 -29.57 13.51 13.57
N ARG A 627 -30.79 13.30 13.08
CA ARG A 627 -31.60 14.36 12.48
C ARG A 627 -32.05 15.36 13.56
N ILE A 628 -31.87 16.64 13.28
CA ILE A 628 -32.27 17.74 14.15
C ILE A 628 -33.03 18.79 13.36
N ASP A 629 -33.96 19.50 14.00
CA ASP A 629 -34.61 20.64 13.38
C ASP A 629 -33.67 21.84 13.24
N GLU A 630 -34.06 22.78 12.38
CA GLU A 630 -33.30 23.97 12.05
C GLU A 630 -33.07 24.90 13.27
N GLU A 631 -34.03 24.98 14.19
CA GLU A 631 -33.93 25.79 15.42
C GLU A 631 -32.86 25.22 16.37
N THR A 632 -32.89 23.90 16.57
CA THR A 632 -31.93 23.15 17.35
C THR A 632 -30.55 23.25 16.73
N ALA A 633 -30.45 23.10 15.42
CA ALA A 633 -29.20 23.26 14.69
C ALA A 633 -28.63 24.68 14.90
N GLN A 634 -29.46 25.72 14.74
CA GLN A 634 -29.06 27.12 14.92
C GLN A 634 -28.61 27.39 16.36
N LYS A 635 -29.26 26.77 17.35
CA LYS A 635 -28.87 26.86 18.75
C LYS A 635 -27.52 26.18 19.02
N LEU A 636 -27.25 25.04 18.39
CA LEU A 636 -26.03 24.27 18.60
C LEU A 636 -24.81 24.91 17.94
N ALA A 637 -24.96 25.49 16.74
CA ALA A 637 -23.82 26.04 16.00
C ALA A 637 -24.12 27.40 15.34
N PRO A 638 -24.55 28.44 16.08
CA PRO A 638 -25.11 29.69 15.55
C PRO A 638 -24.24 30.41 14.51
N SER A 639 -22.92 30.17 14.50
CA SER A 639 -21.98 30.73 13.52
C SER A 639 -22.14 30.17 12.10
N LEU A 640 -22.73 28.99 11.91
CA LEU A 640 -22.93 28.37 10.59
C LEU A 640 -24.14 28.93 9.83
N TRP A 641 -24.84 29.92 10.39
CA TRP A 641 -26.08 30.46 9.83
C TRP A 641 -25.87 31.81 9.14
N SER A 642 -26.23 31.87 7.86
CA SER A 642 -26.61 33.11 7.18
C SER A 642 -28.12 33.34 7.32
N ASP A 643 -28.56 34.61 7.35
CA ASP A 643 -29.98 35.00 7.49
C ASP A 643 -30.90 34.39 6.41
N GLY A 644 -31.37 33.17 6.63
CA GLY A 644 -32.25 32.43 5.74
C GLY A 644 -32.92 31.27 6.45
N LYS A 645 -34.26 31.28 6.49
CA LYS A 645 -35.05 30.13 6.95
C LYS A 645 -35.15 29.12 5.81
N SER A 646 -34.46 27.99 5.94
CA SER A 646 -34.72 26.81 5.11
C SER A 646 -35.48 25.78 5.96
N SER A 647 -36.42 25.07 5.33
CA SER A 647 -37.19 23.99 5.94
C SER A 647 -36.48 22.64 5.86
N ASP A 648 -35.24 22.61 5.38
CA ASP A 648 -34.53 21.37 5.10
C ASP A 648 -34.10 20.69 6.39
N GLN A 649 -34.09 19.36 6.36
CA GLN A 649 -33.64 18.54 7.47
C GLN A 649 -32.16 18.84 7.78
N ARG A 650 -31.84 19.02 9.07
CA ARG A 650 -30.47 19.20 9.53
C ARG A 650 -29.96 17.94 10.23
N TYR A 651 -28.64 17.83 10.30
CA TYR A 651 -27.96 16.67 10.83
C TYR A 651 -26.85 17.09 11.78
N ARG A 652 -26.62 16.31 12.82
CA ARG A 652 -25.44 16.41 13.66
C ARG A 652 -24.80 15.05 13.86
N LEU A 653 -23.50 15.04 14.12
CA LEU A 653 -22.85 13.84 14.63
C LEU A 653 -23.33 13.58 16.07
N ALA A 654 -23.54 12.31 16.40
CA ALA A 654 -24.07 11.89 17.68
C ALA A 654 -23.49 10.53 18.10
N PRO A 655 -23.55 10.16 19.39
CA PRO A 655 -23.31 8.78 19.82
C PRO A 655 -24.40 7.82 19.36
N HIS A 656 -24.11 6.52 19.37
CA HIS A 656 -25.07 5.46 18.97
C HIS A 656 -26.42 5.56 19.70
N GLU A 657 -26.43 5.94 20.97
CA GLU A 657 -27.65 6.01 21.79
C GLU A 657 -28.55 7.21 21.45
N GLU A 658 -28.01 8.20 20.74
CA GLU A 658 -28.74 9.39 20.32
C GLU A 658 -29.01 9.45 18.82
N ALA A 659 -28.28 8.64 18.04
CA ALA A 659 -28.43 8.55 16.60
C ALA A 659 -29.82 8.02 16.23
N ASP A 660 -30.26 8.39 15.02
CA ASP A 660 -31.45 7.76 14.46
C ASP A 660 -31.15 6.30 14.13
N ALA A 661 -32.18 5.45 14.08
CA ALA A 661 -32.01 4.00 13.86
C ALA A 661 -31.25 3.69 12.55
N ASP A 662 -31.55 4.39 11.47
CA ASP A 662 -30.84 4.30 10.18
C ASP A 662 -29.55 5.14 10.13
N GLY A 663 -29.34 5.97 11.15
CA GLY A 663 -28.19 6.85 11.30
C GLY A 663 -27.07 6.28 12.15
N MET A 664 -27.21 5.08 12.74
CA MET A 664 -26.19 4.50 13.63
C MET A 664 -24.85 4.22 12.93
N PHE A 665 -24.89 3.67 11.71
CA PHE A 665 -23.71 3.31 10.92
C PHE A 665 -23.82 3.85 9.50
N THR A 666 -23.73 5.17 9.37
CA THR A 666 -23.88 5.86 8.08
C THR A 666 -22.59 6.55 7.64
N ARG A 667 -22.51 6.91 6.36
CA ARG A 667 -21.53 7.87 5.86
C ARG A 667 -22.02 8.86 4.84
N PHE A 668 -23.22 8.68 4.35
CA PHE A 668 -23.76 9.53 3.31
C PHE A 668 -25.19 9.90 3.63
N ILE A 669 -25.52 11.14 3.33
CA ILE A 669 -26.90 11.56 3.23
C ILE A 669 -27.32 11.31 1.78
N CYS A 670 -28.38 10.51 1.61
CA CYS A 670 -28.95 10.17 0.31
C CYS A 670 -30.21 11.02 0.12
N ARG A 671 -30.13 12.05 -0.72
CA ARG A 671 -31.27 12.92 -1.03
C ARG A 671 -31.88 12.49 -2.36
N PHE A 672 -33.13 12.07 -2.32
CA PHE A 672 -33.87 11.61 -3.49
C PHE A 672 -34.59 12.79 -4.13
N LYS A 673 -34.44 12.91 -5.44
CA LYS A 673 -35.13 13.88 -6.27
C LYS A 673 -35.93 13.17 -7.36
N ALA A 674 -37.05 13.74 -7.75
CA ALA A 674 -37.85 13.24 -8.86
C ALA A 674 -38.36 14.38 -9.74
N MET A 675 -38.56 14.10 -11.02
CA MET A 675 -39.16 15.05 -11.96
C MET A 675 -40.65 15.19 -11.70
N ASP A 676 -41.11 16.41 -11.45
CA ASP A 676 -42.52 16.78 -11.37
C ASP A 676 -43.01 17.18 -12.76
N TYR A 677 -43.64 16.21 -13.44
CA TYR A 677 -44.22 16.39 -14.77
C TYR A 677 -45.56 17.13 -14.77
N SER A 678 -46.10 17.52 -13.61
CA SER A 678 -47.28 18.39 -13.55
C SER A 678 -46.94 19.85 -13.88
N LYS A 679 -45.64 20.21 -13.79
CA LYS A 679 -45.11 21.52 -14.16
C LYS A 679 -44.64 21.52 -15.61
N SER A 680 -44.68 22.69 -16.24
CA SER A 680 -44.18 22.90 -17.62
C SER A 680 -43.29 24.15 -17.65
N PRO A 681 -41.97 24.01 -17.84
CA PRO A 681 -41.26 22.74 -18.01
C PRO A 681 -41.27 21.86 -16.74
N PRO A 682 -41.10 20.53 -16.88
CA PRO A 682 -40.96 19.64 -15.73
C PRO A 682 -39.85 20.13 -14.78
N GLU A 683 -40.09 20.08 -13.47
CA GLU A 683 -39.16 20.59 -12.48
C GLU A 683 -38.64 19.46 -11.58
N LEU A 684 -37.34 19.45 -11.29
CA LEU A 684 -36.76 18.50 -10.36
C LEU A 684 -37.08 18.92 -8.91
N ILE A 685 -37.80 18.07 -8.17
CA ILE A 685 -38.18 18.32 -6.77
C ILE A 685 -37.54 17.30 -5.83
N THR A 686 -37.24 17.70 -4.59
CA THR A 686 -36.79 16.79 -3.53
C THR A 686 -37.98 15.99 -3.00
N VAL A 687 -37.93 14.67 -3.10
CA VAL A 687 -39.00 13.76 -2.66
C VAL A 687 -38.69 13.09 -1.31
N GLY A 688 -37.46 13.19 -0.81
CA GLY A 688 -37.13 12.75 0.54
C GLY A 688 -35.64 12.57 0.76
N GLU A 689 -35.26 12.34 2.01
CA GLU A 689 -33.86 12.16 2.42
C GLU A 689 -33.74 10.95 3.37
N THR A 690 -32.71 10.14 3.15
CA THR A 690 -32.36 9.00 4.01
C THR A 690 -30.87 9.00 4.32
N LEU A 691 -30.46 8.15 5.25
CA LEU A 691 -29.07 7.92 5.57
C LEU A 691 -28.61 6.61 4.95
N SER A 692 -27.38 6.59 4.41
CA SER A 692 -26.81 5.37 3.84
C SER A 692 -26.58 4.33 4.93
N THR A 693 -26.72 3.05 4.60
CA THR A 693 -26.32 1.94 5.46
C THR A 693 -25.20 1.15 4.81
N TYR A 694 -24.41 0.45 5.62
CA TYR A 694 -23.44 -0.51 5.12
C TYR A 694 -24.00 -1.92 5.19
N PRO A 695 -23.67 -2.81 4.22
CA PRO A 695 -23.99 -4.22 4.35
C PRO A 695 -23.27 -4.89 5.53
N TYR A 696 -22.20 -4.27 6.04
CA TYR A 696 -21.46 -4.67 7.23
C TYR A 696 -20.53 -3.54 7.68
N ASN A 697 -20.16 -3.52 8.96
CA ASN A 697 -19.19 -2.56 9.49
C ASN A 697 -17.75 -2.96 9.09
N TYR A 698 -17.11 -2.18 8.22
CA TYR A 698 -15.75 -2.44 7.74
C TYR A 698 -14.68 -2.45 8.84
N GLU A 699 -14.84 -1.62 9.88
CA GLU A 699 -13.93 -1.66 11.04
C GLU A 699 -14.11 -2.97 11.81
N PHE A 700 -15.34 -3.48 11.90
CA PHE A 700 -15.65 -4.72 12.62
C PHE A 700 -15.12 -5.95 11.88
N VAL A 701 -15.29 -5.98 10.55
CA VAL A 701 -14.69 -7.01 9.69
C VAL A 701 -13.17 -7.05 9.82
N ASN A 702 -12.51 -5.87 9.86
CA ASN A 702 -11.08 -5.78 10.07
C ASN A 702 -10.66 -6.24 11.47
N TYR A 703 -11.45 -5.92 12.50
CA TYR A 703 -11.23 -6.37 13.87
C TYR A 703 -11.31 -7.90 14.00
N ARG A 704 -12.32 -8.53 13.40
CA ARG A 704 -12.57 -9.98 13.49
C ARG A 704 -11.54 -10.84 12.77
N LYS A 705 -10.82 -10.32 11.76
CA LYS A 705 -9.85 -11.08 10.94
C LYS A 705 -8.45 -11.26 11.57
N ASP A 706 -8.19 -10.78 12.78
CA ASP A 706 -6.94 -10.96 13.54
C ASP A 706 -5.63 -10.63 12.78
N VAL A 707 -5.62 -9.50 12.07
CA VAL A 707 -4.41 -9.05 11.38
C VAL A 707 -3.60 -8.07 12.26
N GLY A 708 -3.09 -8.55 13.40
CA GLY A 708 -2.23 -7.75 14.30
C GLY A 708 -2.88 -6.46 14.83
N ASP A 709 -2.09 -5.44 15.21
CA ASP A 709 -2.55 -4.14 15.75
C ASP A 709 -3.22 -3.19 14.71
N LEU A 710 -3.50 -3.69 13.51
CA LEU A 710 -3.74 -2.85 12.34
C LEU A 710 -5.20 -2.40 12.25
N SER A 711 -5.44 -1.17 12.70
CA SER A 711 -6.56 -0.35 12.23
C SER A 711 -6.58 -0.24 10.69
N MET A 712 -7.72 0.17 10.13
CA MET A 712 -7.88 0.44 8.69
C MET A 712 -6.76 1.37 8.18
N LEU A 713 -6.38 2.33 9.01
CA LEU A 713 -5.30 3.26 8.80
C LEU A 713 -4.38 3.32 10.02
N THR A 714 -3.07 3.19 9.82
CA THR A 714 -2.09 3.34 10.91
C THR A 714 -1.76 4.82 11.15
N PRO A 715 -1.32 5.23 12.35
CA PRO A 715 -0.91 6.62 12.62
C PRO A 715 0.21 7.15 11.71
N LYS A 716 0.89 6.26 10.97
CA LYS A 716 1.91 6.61 9.97
C LYS A 716 1.30 6.88 8.58
N GLY A 717 -0.03 6.95 8.47
CA GLY A 717 -0.76 7.06 7.21
C GLY A 717 -0.67 5.82 6.32
N LYS A 718 -0.04 4.73 6.78
CA LYS A 718 0.02 3.48 6.00
C LYS A 718 -1.28 2.72 6.15
N ASP A 719 -1.87 2.33 5.02
CA ASP A 719 -2.96 1.37 5.00
C ASP A 719 -2.53 0.04 5.62
N ASN A 720 -3.50 -0.67 6.18
CA ASN A 720 -3.33 -2.10 6.41
C ASN A 720 -3.10 -2.82 5.06
N ALA A 721 -2.01 -3.60 4.92
CA ALA A 721 -1.74 -4.40 3.73
C ALA A 721 -2.90 -5.37 3.41
N MET A 722 -3.63 -5.73 4.46
CA MET A 722 -4.77 -6.63 4.50
C MET A 722 -6.08 -5.84 4.63
N PHE A 723 -6.16 -4.57 4.22
CA PHE A 723 -7.44 -3.82 4.18
C PHE A 723 -8.46 -4.41 3.17
N TRP A 724 -8.13 -5.56 2.56
CA TRP A 724 -8.93 -6.37 1.63
C TRP A 724 -9.91 -5.56 0.79
N GLN A 725 -9.24 -4.81 -0.08
CA GLN A 725 -9.71 -4.32 -1.35
C GLN A 725 -10.56 -3.08 -1.18
N ALA A 726 -10.08 -2.02 -1.83
CA ALA A 726 -10.64 -0.69 -1.86
C ALA A 726 -12.16 -0.64 -2.15
N GLN A 727 -12.82 -1.76 -2.45
CA GLN A 727 -14.24 -1.84 -2.69
C GLN A 727 -15.05 -1.43 -1.46
N GLN A 728 -15.85 -0.41 -1.68
CA GLN A 728 -16.82 0.14 -0.76
C GLN A 728 -18.20 -0.18 -1.30
N ARG A 729 -19.04 -0.77 -0.47
CA ARG A 729 -20.45 -1.01 -0.76
C ARG A 729 -21.26 -0.33 0.33
N PHE A 730 -22.29 0.38 -0.09
CA PHE A 730 -23.26 1.00 0.79
C PHE A 730 -24.60 1.07 0.06
N ASP A 731 -25.64 1.23 0.84
CA ASP A 731 -27.02 1.15 0.40
C ASP A 731 -27.72 2.47 0.77
N CYS A 732 -28.41 3.10 -0.18
CA CYS A 732 -29.27 4.26 0.08
C CYS A 732 -30.73 3.80 0.11
N HIS A 733 -31.38 3.87 1.26
CA HIS A 733 -32.79 3.51 1.38
C HIS A 733 -33.68 4.53 0.66
N VAL A 734 -34.62 4.06 -0.16
CA VAL A 734 -35.58 4.91 -0.84
C VAL A 734 -36.64 5.38 0.18
N PRO A 735 -36.95 6.69 0.29
CA PRO A 735 -38.01 7.19 1.15
C PRO A 735 -39.35 6.50 0.90
N ASP A 736 -40.13 6.29 1.96
CA ASP A 736 -41.51 5.82 1.85
C ASP A 736 -42.42 7.02 1.56
N ASN A 737 -42.41 7.49 0.32
CA ASN A 737 -43.16 8.67 -0.12
C ASN A 737 -44.02 8.32 -1.35
N GLY A 738 -45.32 8.12 -1.13
CA GLY A 738 -46.29 7.77 -2.17
C GLY A 738 -45.86 6.54 -3.00
N ASP A 739 -45.81 6.70 -4.31
CA ASP A 739 -45.51 5.63 -5.27
C ASP A 739 -44.01 5.51 -5.61
N LEU A 740 -43.11 6.19 -4.89
CA LEU A 740 -41.68 6.24 -5.25
C LEU A 740 -41.04 4.86 -5.32
N ARG A 741 -41.22 4.03 -4.29
CA ARG A 741 -40.62 2.68 -4.22
C ARG A 741 -41.20 1.73 -5.26
N SER A 742 -42.52 1.73 -5.43
CA SER A 742 -43.20 0.87 -6.40
C SER A 742 -42.85 1.23 -7.84
N MET A 743 -42.71 2.52 -8.15
CA MET A 743 -42.26 3.02 -9.45
C MET A 743 -40.80 2.62 -9.74
N ILE A 744 -39.90 2.69 -8.75
CA ILE A 744 -38.51 2.24 -8.93
C ILE A 744 -38.49 0.72 -9.15
N ALA A 745 -39.24 -0.05 -8.36
CA ALA A 745 -39.32 -1.50 -8.45
C ALA A 745 -39.86 -1.99 -9.79
N SER A 746 -40.84 -1.28 -10.37
CA SER A 746 -41.42 -1.62 -11.68
C SER A 746 -40.56 -1.15 -12.85
N GLY A 747 -39.60 -0.24 -12.60
CA GLY A 747 -38.84 0.44 -13.64
C GLY A 747 -39.66 1.47 -14.44
N GLU A 748 -40.88 1.80 -14.01
CA GLU A 748 -41.76 2.76 -14.70
C GLU A 748 -41.19 4.19 -14.72
N GLY A 749 -40.34 4.52 -13.75
CA GLY A 749 -39.65 5.81 -13.69
C GLY A 749 -38.59 6.02 -14.78
N VAL A 750 -38.26 4.99 -15.56
CA VAL A 750 -37.34 5.09 -16.71
C VAL A 750 -38.18 5.13 -18.00
N LEU A 751 -38.10 6.26 -18.71
CA LEU A 751 -38.90 6.53 -19.91
C LEU A 751 -38.44 5.70 -21.11
N SER A 752 -39.22 5.75 -22.19
CA SER A 752 -39.01 4.93 -23.41
C SER A 752 -37.63 5.09 -24.09
N ASP A 753 -36.97 6.24 -23.92
CA ASP A 753 -35.59 6.50 -24.42
C ASP A 753 -34.49 6.19 -23.39
N GLY A 754 -34.88 5.72 -22.20
CA GLY A 754 -34.00 5.46 -21.07
C GLY A 754 -33.75 6.66 -20.16
N THR A 755 -34.48 7.78 -20.33
CA THR A 755 -34.42 8.93 -19.42
C THR A 755 -34.90 8.57 -18.02
N PRO A 756 -34.11 8.80 -16.97
CA PRO A 756 -34.52 8.58 -15.60
C PRO A 756 -35.39 9.73 -15.08
N SER A 757 -36.46 9.39 -14.35
CA SER A 757 -37.31 10.37 -13.65
C SER A 757 -36.93 10.56 -12.19
N VAL A 758 -36.06 9.70 -11.64
CA VAL A 758 -35.60 9.75 -10.26
C VAL A 758 -34.09 9.82 -10.23
N TYR A 759 -33.58 10.64 -9.31
CA TYR A 759 -32.17 10.88 -9.10
C TYR A 759 -31.82 10.82 -7.60
N VAL A 760 -30.56 10.52 -7.31
CA VAL A 760 -30.00 10.52 -5.96
C VAL A 760 -28.85 11.50 -5.90
N ASP A 761 -28.93 12.43 -4.96
CA ASP A 761 -27.78 13.20 -4.50
C ASP A 761 -27.11 12.43 -3.37
N PHE A 762 -25.78 12.45 -3.39
CA PHE A 762 -24.95 11.69 -2.50
C PHE A 762 -23.94 12.59 -1.80
N VAL A 763 -24.16 12.81 -0.50
CA VAL A 763 -23.45 13.81 0.28
C VAL A 763 -22.58 13.12 1.34
N PRO A 764 -21.25 13.08 1.19
CA PRO A 764 -20.36 12.52 2.20
C PRO A 764 -20.41 13.27 3.54
N ILE A 765 -20.50 12.51 4.62
CA ILE A 765 -20.34 13.00 5.98
C ILE A 765 -18.86 13.00 6.33
N ARG A 766 -18.27 14.19 6.30
CA ARG A 766 -16.83 14.38 6.50
C ARG A 766 -16.47 14.31 7.98
N THR A 767 -15.53 13.43 8.31
CA THR A 767 -14.86 13.43 9.62
C THR A 767 -13.38 13.17 9.43
N ALA A 768 -12.56 13.51 10.43
CA ALA A 768 -11.17 13.08 10.45
C ALA A 768 -11.06 11.53 10.39
N PRO A 769 -10.00 10.99 9.74
CA PRO A 769 -9.69 9.57 9.81
C PRO A 769 -9.45 9.12 11.25
N ARG A 770 -9.99 7.95 11.60
CA ARG A 770 -9.75 7.29 12.88
C ARG A 770 -8.55 6.34 12.78
N TYR A 771 -7.69 6.35 13.80
CA TYR A 771 -6.45 5.57 13.85
C TYR A 771 -6.43 4.64 15.06
N GLY A 772 -5.97 3.40 14.87
CA GLY A 772 -5.87 2.39 15.92
C GLY A 772 -7.18 1.68 16.26
N LYS A 773 -7.08 0.49 16.87
CA LYS A 773 -8.25 -0.32 17.27
C LYS A 773 -9.09 0.33 18.39
N GLN A 774 -8.48 1.20 19.19
CA GLN A 774 -9.17 1.97 20.24
C GLN A 774 -10.09 3.05 19.67
N MET A 775 -9.95 3.37 18.37
CA MET A 775 -10.81 4.32 17.68
C MET A 775 -11.78 3.63 16.72
N SER A 776 -11.90 2.31 16.79
CA SER A 776 -12.93 1.61 16.04
C SER A 776 -14.30 1.91 16.64
N TYR A 777 -15.29 2.07 15.77
CA TYR A 777 -16.64 2.47 16.15
C TYR A 777 -17.57 1.26 16.18
N PHE A 778 -17.74 0.69 17.38
CA PHE A 778 -18.51 -0.53 17.63
C PHE A 778 -19.60 -0.28 18.66
N THR A 779 -20.74 -0.97 18.49
CA THR A 779 -21.76 -1.07 19.52
C THR A 779 -21.42 -2.20 20.52
N PRO A 780 -22.01 -2.20 21.73
CA PRO A 780 -21.71 -3.22 22.73
C PRO A 780 -22.02 -4.67 22.29
N ASP A 781 -23.02 -4.86 21.44
CA ASP A 781 -23.36 -6.16 20.85
C ASP A 781 -22.26 -6.68 19.91
N MET A 782 -21.55 -5.81 19.19
CA MET A 782 -20.51 -6.23 18.24
C MET A 782 -19.24 -6.76 18.94
N ALA A 783 -18.73 -6.02 19.93
CA ALA A 783 -17.40 -6.28 20.52
C ALA A 783 -17.40 -6.44 22.05
N GLY A 784 -18.58 -6.42 22.68
CA GLY A 784 -18.81 -6.65 24.11
C GLY A 784 -18.96 -5.35 24.89
N GLU A 785 -18.82 -5.40 26.22
CA GLU A 785 -18.70 -4.19 27.06
C GLU A 785 -17.26 -3.80 27.38
N MET A 786 -16.28 -4.71 27.23
CA MET A 786 -14.84 -4.45 27.40
C MET A 786 -14.02 -5.11 26.29
N ILE A 787 -13.49 -4.33 25.33
CA ILE A 787 -12.51 -4.79 24.34
C ILE A 787 -11.21 -5.00 25.09
N ARG A 788 -10.83 -6.26 25.25
CA ARG A 788 -9.54 -6.62 25.84
C ARG A 788 -8.47 -6.38 24.78
N PHE A 789 -7.90 -5.19 24.77
CA PHE A 789 -6.69 -4.94 24.00
C PHE A 789 -5.54 -5.70 24.68
N PRO A 790 -4.78 -6.52 23.93
CA PRO A 790 -3.47 -6.97 24.39
C PRO A 790 -2.67 -5.75 24.86
N GLN A 791 -1.86 -5.89 25.91
CA GLN A 791 -0.96 -4.82 26.34
C GLN A 791 -0.25 -4.26 25.11
N ASP A 792 -0.44 -2.96 24.87
CA ASP A 792 0.04 -2.30 23.68
C ASP A 792 1.56 -2.41 23.62
N SER A 793 2.02 -3.39 22.83
CA SER A 793 3.43 -3.71 22.71
C SER A 793 4.24 -2.59 22.06
N PHE A 794 3.57 -1.62 21.44
CA PHE A 794 4.19 -0.47 20.77
C PHE A 794 4.01 0.86 21.51
N GLY A 795 3.25 0.91 22.62
CA GLY A 795 3.05 2.11 23.44
C GLY A 795 2.19 3.21 22.80
N TRP A 796 1.32 2.87 21.84
CA TRP A 796 0.39 3.82 21.20
C TRP A 796 -0.80 4.24 22.08
N GLY A 797 -1.19 3.43 23.06
CA GLY A 797 -2.30 3.70 23.99
C GLY A 797 -2.04 4.95 24.84
N ASP A 798 -0.78 5.31 25.05
CA ASP A 798 -0.40 6.56 25.71
C ASP A 798 -0.60 7.80 24.82
N LEU A 799 -0.43 7.68 23.49
CA LEU A 799 -0.68 8.79 22.56
C LEU A 799 -2.15 9.23 22.62
N MET A 800 -3.08 8.30 22.84
CA MET A 800 -4.51 8.60 22.92
C MET A 800 -4.90 9.21 24.26
N LYS A 801 -4.36 8.69 25.37
CA LYS A 801 -4.59 9.27 26.70
C LYS A 801 -4.00 10.68 26.84
N SER A 802 -2.91 10.98 26.14
CA SER A 802 -2.28 12.31 26.17
C SER A 802 -2.88 13.33 25.20
N ASN A 803 -3.54 12.89 24.12
CA ASN A 803 -4.00 13.79 23.05
C ASN A 803 -5.48 14.23 23.16
N ILE A 804 -6.25 13.59 24.04
CA ILE A 804 -7.61 14.04 24.37
C ILE A 804 -7.54 15.20 25.39
N VAL A 805 -7.19 16.38 24.89
CA VAL A 805 -7.41 17.67 25.57
C VAL A 805 -8.85 18.14 25.26
N PRO A 806 -9.72 18.41 26.24
CA PRO A 806 -11.05 18.98 25.98
C PRO A 806 -10.97 20.27 25.15
N ALA A 807 -11.99 20.58 24.35
CA ALA A 807 -12.02 21.72 23.42
C ALA A 807 -11.66 23.07 24.06
N ASN A 808 -11.83 23.16 25.38
CA ASN A 808 -11.65 24.40 26.14
C ASN A 808 -10.32 24.46 26.90
N GLY A 809 -9.39 23.51 26.71
CA GLY A 809 -8.09 23.49 27.40
C GLY A 809 -8.15 23.27 28.91
N GLN A 810 -9.34 23.23 29.52
CA GLN A 810 -9.54 22.84 30.91
C GLN A 810 -9.46 21.31 31.00
N VAL A 811 -8.51 20.82 31.79
CA VAL A 811 -8.54 19.46 32.32
C VAL A 811 -9.83 19.37 33.16
N VAL A 812 -10.83 18.65 32.65
CA VAL A 812 -12.07 18.39 33.39
C VAL A 812 -11.72 17.45 34.55
N SER A 813 -11.22 18.02 35.65
CA SER A 813 -10.96 17.27 36.88
C SER A 813 -12.25 16.94 37.63
N ASN A 814 -13.37 17.55 37.22
CA ASN A 814 -14.71 17.28 37.72
C ASN A 814 -15.64 17.08 36.52
N ILE A 815 -15.73 15.84 36.01
CA ILE A 815 -16.86 15.43 35.18
C ILE A 815 -18.07 15.57 36.09
N SER A 816 -18.96 16.53 35.81
CA SER A 816 -20.13 16.77 36.66
C SER A 816 -20.98 15.51 36.73
N ASP A 817 -21.55 15.23 37.91
CA ASP A 817 -22.44 14.08 38.16
C ASP A 817 -23.69 14.07 37.25
N ASP A 818 -23.99 15.17 36.55
CA ASP A 818 -25.10 15.27 35.60
C ASP A 818 -24.89 14.47 34.31
N HIS A 819 -23.64 14.11 34.00
CA HIS A 819 -23.31 13.24 32.86
C HIS A 819 -22.40 12.11 33.35
N PRO A 820 -22.96 11.01 33.90
CA PRO A 820 -22.15 9.86 34.29
C PRO A 820 -21.30 9.47 33.09
N SER A 821 -19.99 9.30 33.29
CA SER A 821 -19.02 8.98 32.26
C SER A 821 -19.43 7.68 31.56
N ARG A 822 -20.29 7.79 30.55
CA ARG A 822 -20.52 6.76 29.54
C ARG A 822 -19.41 6.89 28.52
N LEU A 823 -18.16 6.86 29.01
CA LEU A 823 -17.07 6.32 28.19
C LEU A 823 -17.63 4.98 27.73
N MET A 824 -17.94 4.86 26.44
CA MET A 824 -18.07 3.54 25.87
C MET A 824 -16.78 2.84 26.27
N LYS A 825 -16.88 1.86 27.17
CA LYS A 825 -15.71 1.12 27.67
C LYS A 825 -14.97 0.42 26.52
N ASN A 826 -15.54 0.49 25.31
CA ASN A 826 -15.19 -0.13 24.04
C ASN A 826 -15.10 0.87 22.89
N GLY A 827 -14.03 1.65 22.83
CA GLY A 827 -13.64 2.31 21.58
C GLY A 827 -13.92 3.80 21.51
N PHE A 828 -14.30 4.26 20.32
CA PHE A 828 -14.41 5.68 19.96
C PHE A 828 -15.56 6.38 20.69
N ASP A 829 -15.24 7.36 21.53
CA ASP A 829 -16.21 8.24 22.18
C ASP A 829 -16.57 9.42 21.26
N ALA A 830 -17.74 9.31 20.63
CA ALA A 830 -18.29 10.28 19.71
C ALA A 830 -18.47 11.68 20.33
N ARG A 831 -18.93 11.79 21.59
CA ARG A 831 -19.12 13.11 22.22
C ARG A 831 -17.78 13.75 22.52
N LEU A 832 -16.83 12.96 23.00
CA LEU A 832 -15.50 13.43 23.32
C LEU A 832 -14.74 13.92 22.06
N PHE A 833 -14.97 13.26 20.93
CA PHE A 833 -14.26 13.57 19.69
C PHE A 833 -14.94 14.67 18.87
N TRP A 834 -16.27 14.69 18.78
CA TRP A 834 -17.01 15.67 17.98
C TRP A 834 -17.59 16.83 18.78
N GLY A 835 -17.83 16.64 20.07
CA GLY A 835 -18.63 17.54 20.90
C GLY A 835 -20.14 17.37 20.67
N ASP A 836 -20.95 17.93 21.56
CA ASP A 836 -22.42 17.89 21.44
C ASP A 836 -22.97 18.89 20.39
N SER A 837 -22.13 19.82 19.95
CA SER A 837 -22.48 20.94 19.07
C SER A 837 -22.11 20.73 17.59
N HIS A 838 -21.70 19.51 17.20
CA HIS A 838 -21.21 19.22 15.86
C HIS A 838 -22.34 19.11 14.83
N VAL A 839 -22.78 20.24 14.28
CA VAL A 839 -23.77 20.28 13.20
C VAL A 839 -23.09 20.13 11.84
N ILE A 840 -23.61 19.24 11.00
CA ILE A 840 -23.13 19.02 9.63
C ILE A 840 -23.55 20.23 8.76
N PRO A 841 -22.68 20.69 7.84
CA PRO A 841 -23.05 21.72 6.87
C PRO A 841 -24.33 21.37 6.10
N ARG A 842 -25.03 22.39 5.60
CA ARG A 842 -26.17 22.17 4.71
C ARG A 842 -25.73 21.40 3.47
N ILE A 843 -26.61 20.57 2.91
CA ILE A 843 -26.32 19.75 1.73
C ILE A 843 -25.85 20.61 0.55
N GLU A 844 -26.40 21.80 0.39
CA GLU A 844 -26.05 22.74 -0.68
C GLU A 844 -24.63 23.31 -0.52
N ALA A 845 -24.12 23.35 0.70
CA ALA A 845 -22.77 23.80 1.03
C ALA A 845 -21.73 22.66 1.02
N SER A 846 -22.18 21.40 1.11
CA SER A 846 -21.32 20.22 1.10
C SER A 846 -20.91 19.80 -0.30
N GLY A 847 -19.67 19.33 -0.44
CA GLY A 847 -19.24 18.61 -1.65
C GLY A 847 -20.02 17.31 -1.80
N ARG A 848 -20.47 16.98 -3.01
CA ARG A 848 -21.44 15.88 -3.28
C ARG A 848 -21.40 15.43 -4.73
N TRP A 849 -21.86 14.21 -4.98
CA TRP A 849 -22.41 13.84 -6.30
C TRP A 849 -23.88 14.28 -6.33
N GLU A 850 -24.30 14.98 -7.38
CA GLU A 850 -25.66 15.47 -7.56
C GLU A 850 -26.27 14.87 -8.83
N ASN A 851 -27.51 14.42 -8.73
CA ASN A 851 -28.27 13.83 -9.83
C ASN A 851 -27.72 12.47 -10.36
N LEU A 852 -27.36 11.54 -9.48
CA LEU A 852 -27.08 10.16 -9.91
C LEU A 852 -28.38 9.47 -10.36
N PRO A 853 -28.49 8.98 -11.61
CA PRO A 853 -29.76 8.50 -12.15
C PRO A 853 -30.17 7.14 -11.58
N VAL A 854 -31.42 7.01 -11.12
CA VAL A 854 -31.98 5.72 -10.68
C VAL A 854 -32.59 4.99 -11.86
N CYS A 855 -31.94 3.90 -12.27
CA CYS A 855 -32.32 3.10 -13.43
C CYS A 855 -33.17 1.87 -13.08
N GLN A 856 -33.56 1.09 -14.09
CA GLN A 856 -34.38 -0.10 -13.88
C GLN A 856 -33.66 -1.16 -13.03
N PRO A 857 -34.41 -1.91 -12.21
CA PRO A 857 -33.84 -3.00 -11.44
C PRO A 857 -33.35 -4.13 -12.38
N PRO A 858 -32.39 -4.96 -11.93
CA PRO A 858 -31.79 -6.01 -12.76
C PRO A 858 -32.76 -7.10 -13.22
N THR A 859 -33.93 -7.23 -12.60
CA THR A 859 -34.90 -8.30 -12.86
C THR A 859 -36.33 -7.75 -12.98
N ASN A 860 -36.73 -7.35 -14.18
CA ASN A 860 -38.04 -6.73 -14.45
C ASN A 860 -39.28 -7.66 -14.30
N ASN A 861 -39.14 -8.90 -13.84
CA ASN A 861 -40.23 -9.90 -13.89
C ASN A 861 -40.75 -10.42 -12.53
N VAL A 862 -40.34 -9.84 -11.40
CA VAL A 862 -40.78 -10.35 -10.09
C VAL A 862 -42.10 -9.66 -9.68
N GLY A 863 -43.21 -10.41 -9.77
CA GLY A 863 -44.49 -9.98 -9.20
C GLY A 863 -44.39 -9.75 -7.68
N LYS A 864 -45.31 -8.94 -7.14
CA LYS A 864 -45.39 -8.41 -5.74
C LYS A 864 -44.58 -9.14 -4.64
N VAL A 865 -43.89 -8.31 -3.85
CA VAL A 865 -42.69 -8.50 -3.00
C VAL A 865 -42.82 -9.42 -1.76
N ASP A 866 -44.00 -9.97 -1.44
CA ASP A 866 -44.18 -10.64 -0.12
C ASP A 866 -43.68 -12.09 -0.02
N LYS A 867 -43.23 -12.71 -1.13
CA LYS A 867 -42.74 -14.10 -1.11
C LYS A 867 -41.21 -14.14 -1.19
N PRO A 868 -40.54 -15.09 -0.52
CA PRO A 868 -39.11 -15.33 -0.71
C PRO A 868 -38.79 -15.40 -2.20
N VAL A 869 -37.82 -14.61 -2.65
CA VAL A 869 -37.42 -14.56 -4.06
C VAL A 869 -37.00 -15.97 -4.47
N GLU A 870 -37.74 -16.55 -5.41
CA GLU A 870 -37.40 -17.85 -5.96
C GLU A 870 -36.01 -17.77 -6.60
N LYS A 871 -35.10 -18.67 -6.19
CA LYS A 871 -33.75 -18.73 -6.75
C LYS A 871 -33.86 -19.23 -8.20
N LYS A 872 -33.84 -18.30 -9.16
CA LYS A 872 -33.84 -18.58 -10.60
C LYS A 872 -32.71 -19.54 -11.00
N HIS A 873 -31.53 -19.35 -10.42
CA HIS A 873 -30.35 -20.16 -10.71
C HIS A 873 -29.89 -20.89 -9.45
N LYS A 874 -29.53 -22.17 -9.61
CA LYS A 874 -28.89 -22.94 -8.55
C LYS A 874 -27.39 -22.66 -8.51
N LEU A 875 -26.76 -22.63 -9.67
CA LEU A 875 -25.33 -22.36 -9.81
C LEU A 875 -25.07 -21.38 -10.95
N ALA A 876 -24.46 -20.24 -10.64
CA ALA A 876 -24.01 -19.27 -11.65
C ALA A 876 -22.56 -18.84 -11.44
N ALA A 877 -21.92 -18.37 -12.51
CA ALA A 877 -20.58 -17.79 -12.46
C ALA A 877 -20.60 -16.30 -12.77
N CYS A 878 -19.71 -15.56 -12.10
CA CYS A 878 -19.37 -14.17 -12.40
C CYS A 878 -17.96 -14.14 -12.98
N LEU A 879 -17.83 -13.59 -14.17
CA LEU A 879 -16.58 -13.52 -14.90
C LEU A 879 -16.28 -12.07 -15.26
N TRP A 880 -15.08 -11.62 -14.94
CA TRP A 880 -14.53 -10.37 -15.47
C TRP A 880 -13.59 -10.72 -16.62
N ALA A 881 -13.87 -10.18 -17.81
CA ALA A 881 -13.11 -10.50 -19.02
C ALA A 881 -12.92 -9.26 -19.89
N SER A 882 -11.93 -9.30 -20.76
CA SER A 882 -11.65 -8.24 -21.74
C SER A 882 -11.19 -8.93 -23.04
N ALA A 883 -11.55 -8.40 -24.21
CA ALA A 883 -11.18 -9.01 -25.48
C ALA A 883 -9.65 -9.11 -25.67
N SER A 884 -8.91 -8.17 -25.08
CA SER A 884 -7.48 -8.32 -24.87
C SER A 884 -7.04 -7.66 -23.56
N PHE A 885 -5.98 -8.20 -22.96
CA PHE A 885 -5.33 -7.57 -21.83
C PHE A 885 -3.82 -7.74 -21.93
N LYS A 886 -3.07 -6.77 -21.39
CA LYS A 886 -1.62 -6.89 -21.25
C LYS A 886 -1.33 -7.62 -19.95
N THR A 887 -0.59 -8.72 -20.02
CA THR A 887 -0.18 -9.41 -18.79
C THR A 887 0.79 -8.53 -18.00
N ARG A 888 0.84 -8.69 -16.67
CA ARG A 888 1.62 -7.85 -15.74
C ARG A 888 3.08 -7.60 -16.21
N GLY A 889 3.55 -6.36 -16.08
CA GLY A 889 4.85 -5.91 -16.62
C GLY A 889 4.73 -5.59 -18.10
N ASP A 890 5.79 -5.13 -18.78
CA ASP A 890 5.79 -4.90 -20.25
C ASP A 890 5.69 -6.20 -21.07
N ALA A 891 4.99 -7.22 -20.55
CA ALA A 891 4.79 -8.50 -21.18
C ALA A 891 3.85 -8.35 -22.39
N GLN A 892 4.15 -9.13 -23.42
CA GLN A 892 3.44 -9.15 -24.70
C GLN A 892 1.93 -9.33 -24.50
N ALA A 893 1.14 -8.63 -25.32
CA ALA A 893 -0.30 -8.78 -25.34
C ALA A 893 -0.67 -10.23 -25.69
N VAL A 894 -1.53 -10.84 -24.88
CA VAL A 894 -2.04 -12.18 -25.13
C VAL A 894 -3.36 -12.03 -25.88
N SER A 895 -3.43 -12.55 -27.11
CA SER A 895 -4.59 -12.38 -28.01
C SER A 895 -5.55 -13.58 -27.99
N ASP A 896 -5.41 -14.49 -27.04
CA ASP A 896 -6.18 -15.74 -27.00
C ASP A 896 -7.45 -15.66 -26.13
N THR A 897 -7.79 -14.47 -25.63
CA THR A 897 -8.85 -14.31 -24.62
C THR A 897 -10.23 -14.60 -25.18
N THR A 898 -10.54 -14.19 -26.41
CA THR A 898 -11.85 -14.42 -27.04
C THR A 898 -12.12 -15.90 -27.31
N SER A 899 -11.15 -16.63 -27.88
CA SER A 899 -11.29 -18.06 -28.12
C SER A 899 -11.38 -18.86 -26.82
N ARG A 900 -10.57 -18.49 -25.82
CA ARG A 900 -10.61 -19.07 -24.48
C ARG A 900 -11.93 -18.83 -23.78
N LEU A 901 -12.47 -17.61 -23.87
CA LEU A 901 -13.74 -17.25 -23.26
C LEU A 901 -14.88 -18.15 -23.77
N VAL A 902 -14.93 -18.39 -25.08
CA VAL A 902 -15.94 -19.28 -25.67
C VAL A 902 -15.82 -20.70 -25.14
N GLU A 903 -14.60 -21.26 -25.13
CA GLU A 903 -14.36 -22.60 -24.58
C GLU A 903 -14.72 -22.69 -23.09
N TRP A 904 -14.33 -21.68 -22.31
CA TRP A 904 -14.57 -21.62 -20.88
C TRP A 904 -16.07 -21.57 -20.56
N ILE A 905 -16.84 -20.75 -21.28
CA ILE A 905 -18.30 -20.66 -21.11
C ILE A 905 -18.95 -22.00 -21.45
N GLU A 906 -18.64 -22.58 -22.62
CA GLU A 906 -19.23 -23.85 -23.04
C GLU A 906 -18.90 -24.98 -22.06
N PHE A 907 -17.67 -25.02 -21.55
CA PHE A 907 -17.27 -26.00 -20.55
C PHE A 907 -18.06 -25.86 -19.25
N HIS A 908 -18.22 -24.64 -18.73
CA HIS A 908 -18.92 -24.43 -17.46
C HIS A 908 -20.43 -24.71 -17.58
N LEU A 909 -21.07 -24.35 -18.70
CA LEU A 909 -22.44 -24.77 -18.99
C LEU A 909 -22.54 -26.31 -19.05
N LEU A 910 -21.60 -26.97 -19.74
CA LEU A 910 -21.55 -28.42 -19.88
C LEU A 910 -21.41 -29.16 -18.53
N VAL A 911 -20.61 -28.64 -17.58
CA VAL A 911 -20.44 -29.25 -16.26
C VAL A 911 -21.55 -28.87 -15.27
N GLY A 912 -22.55 -28.08 -15.68
CA GLY A 912 -23.78 -27.86 -14.92
C GLY A 912 -23.94 -26.50 -14.26
N PHE A 913 -23.30 -25.45 -14.78
CA PHE A 913 -23.68 -24.07 -14.46
C PHE A 913 -24.96 -23.70 -15.20
N ASP A 914 -25.89 -23.05 -14.50
CA ASP A 914 -27.17 -22.65 -15.07
C ASP A 914 -27.05 -21.34 -15.86
N HIS A 915 -26.11 -20.46 -15.48
CA HIS A 915 -25.93 -19.14 -16.10
C HIS A 915 -24.53 -18.56 -15.85
N ILE A 916 -24.07 -17.71 -16.76
CA ILE A 916 -22.77 -17.01 -16.66
C ILE A 916 -22.97 -15.52 -16.91
N TYR A 917 -22.54 -14.70 -15.94
CA TYR A 917 -22.52 -13.24 -16.04
C TYR A 917 -21.12 -12.78 -16.45
N VAL A 918 -21.00 -12.15 -17.62
CA VAL A 918 -19.72 -11.67 -18.19
C VAL A 918 -19.66 -10.16 -18.08
N TYR A 919 -18.80 -9.65 -17.20
CA TYR A 919 -18.44 -8.25 -17.09
C TYR A 919 -17.37 -7.92 -18.13
N ASP A 920 -17.79 -7.31 -19.23
CA ASP A 920 -16.98 -6.97 -20.40
C ASP A 920 -16.19 -5.67 -20.19
N ASN A 921 -14.91 -5.83 -19.87
CA ASN A 921 -13.95 -4.77 -19.64
C ASN A 921 -13.08 -4.48 -20.87
N THR A 922 -13.58 -4.75 -22.08
CA THR A 922 -12.87 -4.44 -23.33
C THR A 922 -12.66 -2.94 -23.52
N GLY A 923 -13.71 -2.14 -23.32
CA GLY A 923 -13.66 -0.67 -23.49
C GLY A 923 -12.76 0.08 -22.48
N ALA A 924 -12.13 -0.62 -21.53
CA ALA A 924 -11.16 -0.04 -20.61
C ALA A 924 -9.71 -0.06 -21.13
N HIS A 925 -9.37 -0.98 -22.03
CA HIS A 925 -7.96 -1.28 -22.40
C HIS A 925 -7.64 -1.14 -23.88
N THR A 926 -8.66 -1.13 -24.75
CA THR A 926 -8.47 -1.19 -26.20
C THR A 926 -9.40 -0.24 -26.95
N ASP A 927 -9.06 0.04 -28.20
CA ASP A 927 -9.98 0.62 -29.19
C ASP A 927 -11.01 -0.40 -29.70
N GLU A 928 -10.83 -1.70 -29.38
CA GLU A 928 -11.89 -2.71 -29.58
C GLU A 928 -13.10 -2.34 -28.74
N VAL A 929 -14.28 -2.55 -29.33
CA VAL A 929 -15.51 -1.96 -28.79
C VAL A 929 -16.13 -2.84 -27.73
N SER A 930 -16.05 -4.18 -27.85
CA SER A 930 -16.73 -5.12 -26.95
C SER A 930 -16.47 -6.62 -27.27
N LEU A 931 -16.68 -7.49 -26.27
CA LEU A 931 -16.89 -8.95 -26.39
C LEU A 931 -18.24 -9.36 -26.98
N GLU A 932 -19.14 -8.44 -27.33
CA GLU A 932 -20.50 -8.72 -27.83
C GLU A 932 -20.50 -9.73 -28.97
N SER A 933 -19.69 -9.49 -30.00
CA SER A 933 -19.59 -10.36 -31.18
C SER A 933 -18.98 -11.74 -30.86
N THR A 934 -18.23 -11.84 -29.76
CA THR A 934 -17.71 -13.12 -29.26
C THR A 934 -18.82 -13.92 -28.59
N LEU A 935 -19.71 -13.25 -27.86
CA LEU A 935 -20.76 -13.86 -27.04
C LEU A 935 -22.06 -14.09 -27.82
N PHE A 936 -22.48 -13.17 -28.67
CA PHE A 936 -23.78 -13.18 -29.35
C PHE A 936 -23.61 -13.16 -30.88
N PRO A 937 -24.43 -13.93 -31.64
CA PRO A 937 -25.55 -14.78 -31.21
C PRO A 937 -25.11 -16.18 -30.72
N ARG A 938 -23.84 -16.35 -30.36
CA ARG A 938 -23.26 -17.66 -30.02
C ARG A 938 -23.92 -18.30 -28.80
N PHE A 939 -24.16 -17.53 -27.74
CA PHE A 939 -24.87 -17.94 -26.54
C PHE A 939 -26.23 -17.26 -26.48
N LEU A 940 -27.20 -17.91 -25.84
CA LEU A 940 -28.52 -17.34 -25.60
C LEU A 940 -28.51 -16.46 -24.35
N ASP A 941 -29.39 -15.46 -24.27
CA ASP A 941 -29.57 -14.62 -23.06
C ASP A 941 -29.97 -15.44 -21.82
N SER A 942 -30.52 -16.65 -22.02
CA SER A 942 -30.80 -17.58 -20.92
C SER A 942 -29.55 -18.25 -20.35
N GLU A 943 -28.46 -18.32 -21.13
CA GLU A 943 -27.20 -18.98 -20.79
C GLU A 943 -26.16 -17.96 -20.31
N VAL A 944 -26.07 -16.81 -20.98
CA VAL A 944 -25.06 -15.77 -20.74
C VAL A 944 -25.70 -14.39 -20.71
N THR A 945 -25.33 -13.59 -19.72
CA THR A 945 -25.61 -12.14 -19.70
C THR A 945 -24.29 -11.39 -19.82
N ARG A 946 -24.17 -10.49 -20.81
CA ARG A 946 -23.09 -9.52 -20.88
C ARG A 946 -23.46 -8.28 -20.09
N ILE A 947 -22.53 -7.79 -19.27
CA ILE A 947 -22.61 -6.52 -18.56
C ILE A 947 -21.44 -5.69 -19.07
N ASP A 948 -21.70 -4.54 -19.66
CA ASP A 948 -20.62 -3.64 -20.03
C ASP A 948 -19.94 -3.06 -18.80
N TRP A 949 -18.62 -3.19 -18.74
CA TRP A 949 -17.84 -2.85 -17.57
C TRP A 949 -16.50 -2.22 -17.95
N PRO A 950 -16.46 -1.06 -18.65
CA PRO A 950 -15.23 -0.41 -19.08
C PRO A 950 -14.55 0.36 -17.93
N CYS A 951 -14.52 -0.25 -16.74
CA CYS A 951 -13.93 0.31 -15.55
C CYS A 951 -12.41 0.18 -15.59
N GLN A 952 -11.71 1.31 -15.50
CA GLN A 952 -10.25 1.32 -15.44
C GLN A 952 -9.75 0.49 -14.26
N VAL A 953 -8.69 -0.27 -14.50
CA VAL A 953 -8.14 -1.15 -13.48
C VAL A 953 -7.09 -0.41 -12.66
N CYS A 954 -7.33 -0.26 -11.37
CA CYS A 954 -6.32 0.25 -10.46
C CYS A 954 -5.39 -0.85 -9.93
N ASN A 955 -4.16 -0.42 -9.64
CA ASN A 955 -3.18 -1.25 -8.98
C ASN A 955 -3.58 -1.49 -7.52
N ASN A 956 -3.65 -2.75 -7.08
CA ASN A 956 -3.96 -3.09 -5.69
C ASN A 956 -2.75 -3.62 -4.90
N ASN A 957 -1.56 -3.67 -5.49
CA ASN A 957 -0.37 -4.18 -4.82
C ASN A 957 0.25 -3.17 -3.86
N ILE A 958 1.04 -3.70 -2.92
CA ILE A 958 1.82 -2.92 -1.94
C ILE A 958 2.65 -1.85 -2.69
N PRO A 959 2.77 -0.63 -2.14
CA PRO A 959 3.57 0.44 -2.74
C PRO A 959 4.95 -0.06 -3.21
N ALA A 960 5.34 0.33 -4.43
CA ALA A 960 6.61 -0.04 -5.09
C ALA A 960 6.80 -1.53 -5.44
N HIS A 961 5.74 -2.34 -5.44
CA HIS A 961 5.82 -3.69 -6.01
C HIS A 961 6.01 -3.61 -7.54
N GLU A 962 7.04 -4.27 -8.07
CA GLU A 962 7.43 -4.23 -9.50
C GLU A 962 6.29 -4.64 -10.45
N ASN A 963 5.38 -5.48 -9.97
CA ASN A 963 4.16 -5.81 -10.69
C ASN A 963 3.02 -4.95 -10.17
N THR A 964 2.63 -3.93 -10.92
CA THR A 964 1.41 -3.14 -10.65
C THR A 964 0.21 -4.02 -11.01
N GLY A 965 -0.39 -4.67 -10.01
CA GLY A 965 -1.42 -5.68 -10.24
C GLY A 965 -2.78 -5.04 -10.46
N GLU A 966 -3.27 -5.15 -11.69
CA GLU A 966 -4.61 -4.79 -12.15
C GLU A 966 -5.67 -5.72 -11.52
N ARG A 967 -6.34 -5.32 -10.42
CA ARG A 967 -7.43 -6.14 -9.86
C ARG A 967 -8.65 -5.39 -9.36
N SER A 968 -8.59 -4.06 -9.30
CA SER A 968 -9.63 -3.32 -8.61
C SER A 968 -10.99 -3.36 -9.32
N SER A 969 -11.01 -3.16 -10.64
CA SER A 969 -12.19 -3.32 -11.51
C SER A 969 -12.80 -4.72 -11.40
N GLN A 970 -11.96 -5.77 -11.39
CA GLN A 970 -12.41 -7.16 -11.20
C GLN A 970 -13.15 -7.32 -9.86
N TYR A 971 -12.60 -6.80 -8.76
CA TYR A 971 -13.25 -6.88 -7.45
C TYR A 971 -14.56 -6.10 -7.38
N ALA A 972 -14.65 -4.96 -8.07
CA ALA A 972 -15.89 -4.20 -8.19
C ALA A 972 -16.95 -4.97 -8.99
N ALA A 973 -16.56 -5.58 -10.12
CA ALA A 973 -17.42 -6.42 -10.96
C ALA A 973 -17.98 -7.62 -10.18
N GLU A 974 -17.16 -8.29 -9.38
CA GLU A 974 -17.58 -9.41 -8.55
C GLU A 974 -18.58 -9.01 -7.46
N ASN A 975 -18.34 -7.87 -6.81
CA ASN A 975 -19.25 -7.35 -5.80
C ASN A 975 -20.57 -6.87 -6.43
N SER A 976 -20.52 -6.23 -7.61
CA SER A 976 -21.71 -5.93 -8.43
C SER A 976 -22.46 -7.23 -8.73
N CYS A 977 -21.78 -8.26 -9.24
CA CYS A 977 -22.41 -9.52 -9.63
C CYS A 977 -23.09 -10.20 -8.44
N ARG A 978 -22.40 -10.28 -7.30
CA ARG A 978 -22.95 -10.83 -6.06
C ARG A 978 -24.17 -10.04 -5.58
N ALA A 979 -24.09 -8.71 -5.57
CA ALA A 979 -25.18 -7.88 -5.08
C ALA A 979 -26.40 -7.91 -6.02
N ARG A 980 -26.16 -7.93 -7.33
CA ARG A 980 -27.18 -7.91 -8.39
C ARG A 980 -27.89 -9.25 -8.55
N TYR A 981 -27.13 -10.34 -8.57
CA TYR A 981 -27.64 -11.66 -8.95
C TYR A 981 -27.62 -12.69 -7.80
N GLY A 982 -26.99 -12.38 -6.67
CA GLY A 982 -27.03 -13.21 -5.47
C GLY A 982 -28.45 -13.44 -4.92
N PRO A 983 -29.35 -12.44 -4.90
CA PRO A 983 -30.74 -12.65 -4.47
C PRO A 983 -31.47 -13.74 -5.28
N THR A 984 -31.14 -13.92 -6.56
CA THR A 984 -31.77 -14.91 -7.46
C THR A 984 -30.92 -16.14 -7.75
N THR A 985 -29.74 -16.26 -7.14
CA THR A 985 -28.80 -17.38 -7.34
C THR A 985 -28.51 -18.07 -6.00
N GLU A 986 -28.55 -19.39 -5.91
CA GLU A 986 -28.21 -20.11 -4.68
C GLU A 986 -26.69 -20.15 -4.45
N TRP A 987 -25.93 -20.70 -5.40
CA TRP A 987 -24.48 -20.79 -5.38
C TRP A 987 -23.85 -19.93 -6.48
N MET A 988 -22.85 -19.15 -6.10
CA MET A 988 -22.10 -18.29 -7.00
C MET A 988 -20.64 -18.66 -7.01
N ALA A 989 -20.02 -18.45 -8.15
CA ALA A 989 -18.63 -18.74 -8.40
C ALA A 989 -17.98 -17.53 -9.09
N SER A 990 -16.73 -17.24 -8.77
CA SER A 990 -15.98 -16.19 -9.46
C SER A 990 -14.55 -16.63 -9.73
N PHE A 991 -14.26 -16.79 -11.03
CA PHE A 991 -13.02 -17.37 -11.54
C PHE A 991 -12.56 -16.60 -12.78
N ASP A 992 -11.28 -16.71 -13.07
CA ASP A 992 -10.69 -16.15 -14.28
C ASP A 992 -10.99 -17.06 -15.50
N THR A 993 -10.92 -16.54 -16.73
CA THR A 993 -11.14 -17.33 -17.97
C THR A 993 -10.16 -18.48 -18.16
N ASP A 994 -9.08 -18.53 -17.37
CA ASP A 994 -8.10 -19.61 -17.38
C ASP A 994 -8.32 -20.65 -16.27
N GLU A 995 -9.42 -20.61 -15.52
CA GLU A 995 -9.68 -21.50 -14.38
C GLU A 995 -10.90 -22.40 -14.61
N TYR A 996 -10.68 -23.71 -14.72
CA TYR A 996 -11.71 -24.70 -15.07
C TYR A 996 -12.06 -25.55 -13.85
N LEU A 997 -13.35 -25.60 -13.48
CA LEU A 997 -13.86 -26.48 -12.42
C LEU A 997 -14.34 -27.82 -12.97
N ILE A 998 -13.68 -28.89 -12.54
CA ILE A 998 -13.92 -30.23 -13.05
C ILE A 998 -14.58 -31.08 -11.96
N PRO A 999 -15.80 -31.60 -12.14
CA PRO A 999 -16.42 -32.53 -11.19
C PRO A 999 -15.71 -33.90 -11.23
N MET A 1000 -15.31 -34.39 -10.06
CA MET A 1000 -14.47 -35.58 -9.85
C MET A 1000 -15.23 -36.70 -9.13
N GLY A 1001 -14.57 -37.84 -8.92
CA GLY A 1001 -15.16 -39.03 -8.30
C GLY A 1001 -16.52 -39.41 -8.90
N ARG A 1002 -17.51 -39.61 -8.02
CA ARG A 1002 -18.88 -40.02 -8.36
C ARG A 1002 -19.74 -38.93 -9.01
N PHE A 1003 -19.29 -37.68 -8.99
CA PHE A 1003 -20.09 -36.55 -9.44
C PHE A 1003 -19.98 -36.38 -10.95
N ASN A 1004 -21.12 -36.21 -11.61
CA ASN A 1004 -21.18 -35.98 -13.06
C ASN A 1004 -21.50 -34.53 -13.42
N SER A 1005 -21.69 -33.66 -12.43
CA SER A 1005 -21.86 -32.22 -12.63
C SER A 1005 -21.43 -31.45 -11.38
N MET A 1006 -21.09 -30.17 -11.54
CA MET A 1006 -20.89 -29.24 -10.44
C MET A 1006 -22.20 -29.00 -9.66
N ARG A 1007 -23.36 -29.16 -10.30
CA ARG A 1007 -24.67 -29.10 -9.63
C ARG A 1007 -24.81 -30.16 -8.53
N GLU A 1008 -24.38 -31.40 -8.81
CA GLU A 1008 -24.37 -32.47 -7.80
C GLU A 1008 -23.33 -32.21 -6.69
N VAL A 1009 -22.21 -31.57 -7.01
CA VAL A 1009 -21.18 -31.19 -6.02
C VAL A 1009 -21.74 -30.14 -5.05
N VAL A 1010 -22.43 -29.11 -5.55
CA VAL A 1010 -23.05 -28.10 -4.67
C VAL A 1010 -24.24 -28.65 -3.90
N ASP A 1011 -24.96 -29.64 -4.44
CA ASP A 1011 -25.99 -30.38 -3.71
C ASP A 1011 -25.42 -31.14 -2.50
N ASP A 1012 -24.32 -31.87 -2.69
CA ASP A 1012 -23.60 -32.55 -1.60
C ASP A 1012 -23.10 -31.55 -0.55
N ALA A 1013 -22.61 -30.38 -1.00
CA ALA A 1013 -22.19 -29.29 -0.13
C ALA A 1013 -23.37 -28.71 0.69
N THR A 1014 -24.49 -28.37 0.05
CA THR A 1014 -25.70 -27.89 0.72
C THR A 1014 -26.20 -28.91 1.75
N ASN A 1015 -26.29 -30.19 1.36
CA ASN A 1015 -26.76 -31.26 2.25
C ASN A 1015 -25.85 -31.51 3.46
N SER A 1016 -24.56 -31.18 3.34
CA SER A 1016 -23.61 -31.25 4.46
C SER A 1016 -23.51 -29.95 5.27
N GLY A 1017 -24.31 -28.92 4.95
CA GLY A 1017 -24.30 -27.63 5.63
C GLY A 1017 -23.13 -26.70 5.26
N THR A 1018 -22.34 -27.09 4.25
CA THR A 1018 -21.22 -26.32 3.69
C THR A 1018 -21.76 -25.04 3.04
N GLN A 1019 -21.10 -23.91 3.27
CA GLN A 1019 -21.48 -22.63 2.67
C GLN A 1019 -20.48 -22.15 1.63
N ILE A 1020 -19.23 -22.62 1.70
CA ILE A 1020 -18.12 -22.25 0.84
C ILE A 1020 -17.36 -23.53 0.48
N LEU A 1021 -17.18 -23.78 -0.81
CA LEU A 1021 -16.26 -24.77 -1.36
C LEU A 1021 -14.99 -24.06 -1.81
N THR A 1022 -13.86 -24.47 -1.26
CA THR A 1022 -12.54 -23.93 -1.56
C THR A 1022 -11.76 -24.89 -2.45
N PHE A 1023 -11.19 -24.39 -3.54
CA PHE A 1023 -10.42 -25.15 -4.51
C PHE A 1023 -8.95 -24.72 -4.47
N LYS A 1024 -8.04 -25.69 -4.49
CA LYS A 1024 -6.60 -25.45 -4.63
C LYS A 1024 -6.27 -25.20 -6.09
N SER A 1025 -5.44 -24.19 -6.35
CA SER A 1025 -5.05 -23.80 -7.70
C SER A 1025 -3.53 -23.79 -7.85
N THR A 1026 -3.04 -24.52 -8.86
CA THR A 1026 -1.67 -24.50 -9.34
C THR A 1026 -1.70 -24.29 -10.84
N ARG A 1027 -0.73 -23.54 -11.36
CA ARG A 1027 -0.60 -23.34 -12.82
C ARG A 1027 -0.20 -24.66 -13.46
N ALA A 1028 -1.02 -25.13 -14.39
CA ALA A 1028 -0.67 -26.25 -15.23
C ALA A 1028 0.27 -25.80 -16.37
N ALA A 1029 1.07 -26.74 -16.88
CA ALA A 1029 1.91 -26.53 -18.04
C ALA A 1029 1.21 -27.04 -19.31
N PRO A 1030 1.47 -26.44 -20.48
CA PRO A 1030 1.02 -27.01 -21.75
C PRO A 1030 1.76 -28.33 -22.01
N GLN A 1031 1.04 -29.40 -22.34
CA GLN A 1031 1.64 -30.69 -22.66
C GLN A 1031 2.41 -30.61 -23.98
N ARG A 1032 3.63 -31.17 -24.00
CA ARG A 1032 4.51 -31.17 -25.17
C ARG A 1032 3.86 -31.72 -26.43
N THR A 1033 2.94 -32.69 -26.32
CA THR A 1033 2.25 -33.34 -27.44
C THR A 1033 1.36 -32.39 -28.24
N TYR A 1034 0.83 -31.34 -27.60
CA TYR A 1034 -0.02 -30.32 -28.23
C TYR A 1034 0.73 -29.03 -28.57
N MET A 1035 2.06 -29.09 -28.54
CA MET A 1035 2.91 -27.97 -28.90
C MET A 1035 3.73 -28.27 -30.15
N GLU A 1036 4.02 -27.24 -30.92
CA GLU A 1036 4.87 -27.29 -32.10
C GLU A 1036 6.03 -26.29 -32.01
N PRO A 1037 7.14 -26.52 -32.72
CA PRO A 1037 8.28 -25.61 -32.65
C PRO A 1037 7.94 -24.19 -33.16
N PHE A 1038 8.48 -23.17 -32.49
CA PHE A 1038 8.25 -21.76 -32.81
C PHE A 1038 9.57 -20.99 -32.87
N HIS A 1039 9.72 -20.10 -33.86
CA HIS A 1039 10.96 -19.36 -34.12
C HIS A 1039 10.77 -17.89 -34.52
N GLU A 1040 9.55 -17.36 -34.57
CA GLU A 1040 9.32 -15.98 -35.05
C GLU A 1040 9.78 -14.91 -34.04
N HIS A 1041 9.82 -15.23 -32.75
CA HIS A 1041 10.35 -14.32 -31.73
C HIS A 1041 11.89 -14.38 -31.69
N LYS A 1042 12.53 -13.23 -31.47
CA LYS A 1042 14.00 -13.07 -31.48
C LYS A 1042 14.76 -14.02 -30.53
N ASP A 1043 14.11 -14.42 -29.44
CA ASP A 1043 14.68 -15.30 -28.41
C ASP A 1043 14.33 -16.78 -28.64
N CYS A 1044 13.70 -17.11 -29.77
CA CYS A 1044 13.21 -18.45 -30.11
C CYS A 1044 14.02 -19.16 -31.19
N GLY A 1045 15.25 -18.71 -31.45
CA GLY A 1045 16.17 -19.38 -32.35
C GLY A 1045 15.85 -19.13 -33.84
N THR A 1046 16.02 -20.16 -34.66
CA THR A 1046 15.82 -20.09 -36.12
C THR A 1046 14.85 -21.17 -36.58
N ASP A 1047 14.34 -21.09 -37.81
CA ASP A 1047 13.48 -22.14 -38.38
C ASP A 1047 14.15 -23.52 -38.38
N SER A 1048 15.46 -23.57 -38.62
CA SER A 1048 16.24 -24.81 -38.58
C SER A 1048 16.54 -25.33 -37.18
N ASP A 1049 16.51 -24.47 -36.17
CA ASP A 1049 16.70 -24.84 -34.76
C ASP A 1049 15.80 -23.98 -33.86
N PRO A 1050 14.50 -24.31 -33.80
CA PRO A 1050 13.54 -23.57 -33.00
C PRO A 1050 13.81 -23.82 -31.52
N GLY A 1051 14.08 -22.74 -30.80
CA GLY A 1051 14.38 -22.71 -29.37
C GLY A 1051 13.14 -22.64 -28.48
N CYS A 1052 11.96 -22.35 -29.06
CA CYS A 1052 10.68 -22.25 -28.37
C CYS A 1052 9.63 -23.23 -28.93
N LEU A 1053 8.50 -23.27 -28.25
CA LEU A 1053 7.30 -24.00 -28.61
C LEU A 1053 6.10 -23.04 -28.57
N THR A 1054 5.14 -23.26 -29.47
CA THR A 1054 3.81 -22.63 -29.44
C THR A 1054 2.73 -23.73 -29.38
N VAL A 1055 1.52 -23.37 -28.98
CA VAL A 1055 0.38 -24.30 -28.96
C VAL A 1055 -0.05 -24.59 -30.40
N GLN A 1056 -0.22 -25.87 -30.74
CA GLN A 1056 -0.74 -26.28 -32.04
C GLN A 1056 -2.19 -25.78 -32.22
N PRO A 1057 -2.56 -25.26 -33.40
CA PRO A 1057 -3.92 -24.82 -33.67
C PRO A 1057 -4.92 -25.99 -33.61
N GLY A 1058 -6.14 -25.73 -33.14
CA GLY A 1058 -7.24 -26.71 -33.12
C GLY A 1058 -7.37 -27.57 -31.85
N HIS A 1059 -6.48 -27.40 -30.87
CA HIS A 1059 -6.61 -28.02 -29.55
C HIS A 1059 -7.27 -27.10 -28.54
N LEU A 1060 -7.98 -27.69 -27.58
CA LEU A 1060 -8.67 -26.96 -26.52
C LEU A 1060 -7.70 -26.57 -25.40
N PHE A 1061 -7.90 -25.43 -24.75
CA PHE A 1061 -7.07 -25.00 -23.62
C PHE A 1061 -7.11 -26.01 -22.47
N ALA A 1062 -8.29 -26.52 -22.13
CA ALA A 1062 -8.45 -27.53 -21.09
C ALA A 1062 -7.66 -28.83 -21.38
N GLU A 1063 -7.45 -29.15 -22.66
CA GLU A 1063 -6.68 -30.33 -23.10
C GLU A 1063 -5.18 -30.05 -23.12
N VAL A 1064 -4.79 -28.92 -23.74
CA VAL A 1064 -3.40 -28.48 -23.84
C VAL A 1064 -2.79 -28.36 -22.46
N TYR A 1065 -3.50 -27.72 -21.52
CA TYR A 1065 -3.01 -27.45 -20.17
C TYR A 1065 -3.41 -28.53 -19.16
N ASN A 1066 -3.79 -29.74 -19.58
CA ASN A 1066 -4.11 -30.83 -18.65
C ASN A 1066 -2.84 -31.47 -18.05
N CYS A 1067 -2.01 -30.71 -17.35
CA CYS A 1067 -0.69 -31.16 -16.86
C CYS A 1067 -0.26 -30.31 -15.66
N ASP A 1068 -0.72 -30.69 -14.48
CA ASP A 1068 -0.40 -30.04 -13.21
C ASP A 1068 0.93 -30.56 -12.66
N PHE A 1069 1.81 -29.67 -12.19
CA PHE A 1069 3.09 -30.07 -11.59
C PHE A 1069 2.94 -30.87 -10.28
N GLU A 1070 1.77 -30.75 -9.64
CA GLU A 1070 1.47 -31.36 -8.35
C GLU A 1070 0.36 -32.39 -8.53
N ALA A 1071 0.56 -33.61 -8.03
CA ALA A 1071 -0.47 -34.63 -8.05
C ALA A 1071 -1.64 -34.23 -7.14
N PRO A 1072 -2.90 -34.48 -7.53
CA PRO A 1072 -4.03 -34.39 -6.62
C PRO A 1072 -3.90 -35.41 -5.46
N PRO A 1073 -4.19 -35.05 -4.20
CA PRO A 1073 -4.53 -33.70 -3.75
C PRO A 1073 -3.29 -32.79 -3.70
N LYS A 1074 -3.44 -31.58 -4.23
CA LYS A 1074 -2.38 -30.57 -4.28
C LYS A 1074 -1.90 -30.23 -2.86
N PRO A 1075 -0.61 -29.88 -2.70
CA PRO A 1075 -0.05 -29.55 -1.40
C PRO A 1075 -0.70 -28.30 -0.77
N GLY A 1076 -0.63 -28.17 0.55
CA GLY A 1076 -1.28 -27.08 1.29
C GLY A 1076 -0.84 -25.67 0.87
N TRP A 1077 0.36 -25.49 0.31
CA TRP A 1077 0.80 -24.18 -0.18
C TRP A 1077 -0.05 -23.68 -1.37
N ALA A 1078 -0.72 -24.57 -2.10
CA ALA A 1078 -1.61 -24.22 -3.22
C ALA A 1078 -2.87 -23.47 -2.74
N GLU A 1079 -3.17 -23.48 -1.44
CA GLU A 1079 -4.26 -22.69 -0.84
C GLU A 1079 -4.02 -21.18 -0.94
N ARG A 1080 -2.78 -20.73 -1.17
CA ARG A 1080 -2.46 -19.29 -1.33
C ARG A 1080 -3.14 -18.63 -2.54
N ALA A 1081 -3.56 -19.44 -3.51
CA ALA A 1081 -4.23 -19.00 -4.72
C ALA A 1081 -5.64 -19.60 -4.81
N LYS A 1082 -6.24 -19.91 -3.65
CA LYS A 1082 -7.53 -20.59 -3.60
C LYS A 1082 -8.62 -19.82 -4.34
N LYS A 1083 -9.53 -20.58 -4.94
CA LYS A 1083 -10.75 -20.08 -5.57
C LYS A 1083 -11.95 -20.66 -4.84
N GLN A 1084 -13.08 -19.98 -4.89
CA GLN A 1084 -14.22 -20.31 -4.05
C GLN A 1084 -15.52 -20.34 -4.86
N LEU A 1085 -16.36 -21.31 -4.50
CA LEU A 1085 -17.77 -21.36 -4.87
C LEU A 1085 -18.56 -21.26 -3.57
N TYR A 1086 -19.56 -20.38 -3.51
CA TYR A 1086 -20.15 -19.98 -2.24
C TYR A 1086 -21.66 -19.74 -2.32
N ARG A 1087 -22.36 -19.93 -1.20
CA ARG A 1087 -23.78 -19.57 -1.08
C ARG A 1087 -23.92 -18.05 -1.03
N SER A 1088 -24.70 -17.50 -1.95
CA SER A 1088 -24.83 -16.05 -2.15
C SER A 1088 -25.38 -15.30 -0.93
N GLU A 1089 -26.22 -15.95 -0.15
CA GLU A 1089 -26.79 -15.42 1.10
C GLU A 1089 -25.80 -15.44 2.27
N TYR A 1090 -24.80 -16.34 2.22
CA TYR A 1090 -23.79 -16.47 3.26
C TYR A 1090 -22.58 -15.56 3.04
N VAL A 1091 -22.15 -15.37 1.80
CA VAL A 1091 -21.05 -14.45 1.45
C VAL A 1091 -21.64 -13.08 1.09
N LEU A 1092 -21.39 -12.09 1.94
CA LEU A 1092 -21.83 -10.70 1.80
C LEU A 1092 -21.00 -9.90 0.80
N ALA A 1093 -19.71 -10.20 0.71
CA ALA A 1093 -18.78 -9.65 -0.26
C ALA A 1093 -17.68 -10.67 -0.60
N HIS A 1094 -17.25 -10.69 -1.85
CA HIS A 1094 -16.23 -11.61 -2.37
C HIS A 1094 -15.04 -10.83 -2.93
N TYR A 1095 -13.84 -11.38 -2.71
CA TYR A 1095 -12.57 -10.78 -3.06
C TYR A 1095 -11.60 -11.86 -3.54
N VAL A 1096 -11.27 -11.91 -4.85
CA VAL A 1096 -10.49 -13.02 -5.43
C VAL A 1096 -9.20 -13.32 -4.67
N HIS A 1097 -8.98 -14.61 -4.44
CA HIS A 1097 -7.81 -15.29 -3.87
C HIS A 1097 -7.59 -15.18 -2.35
N TYR A 1098 -8.21 -14.24 -1.63
CA TYR A 1098 -7.72 -13.92 -0.27
C TYR A 1098 -8.78 -13.74 0.82
N ALA A 1099 -10.01 -13.34 0.50
CA ALA A 1099 -10.98 -13.03 1.55
C ALA A 1099 -12.44 -13.07 1.08
N THR A 1100 -13.32 -13.47 1.98
CA THR A 1100 -14.75 -13.18 1.90
C THR A 1100 -15.15 -12.37 3.12
N VAL A 1101 -16.26 -11.64 3.00
CA VAL A 1101 -17.04 -11.19 4.16
C VAL A 1101 -18.23 -12.10 4.22
N THR A 1102 -18.35 -12.86 5.30
CA THR A 1102 -19.39 -13.87 5.48
C THR A 1102 -20.33 -13.46 6.60
N GLN A 1103 -21.51 -14.08 6.66
CA GLN A 1103 -22.44 -13.89 7.79
C GLN A 1103 -21.76 -14.22 9.11
N GLY A 1104 -20.99 -15.32 9.18
CA GLY A 1104 -20.26 -15.67 10.40
C GLY A 1104 -19.19 -14.63 10.77
N LEU A 1105 -18.57 -13.97 9.80
CA LEU A 1105 -17.58 -12.93 10.09
C LEU A 1105 -18.20 -11.69 10.74
N VAL A 1106 -19.41 -11.30 10.31
CA VAL A 1106 -20.12 -10.10 10.77
C VAL A 1106 -21.05 -10.37 11.95
N GLU A 1107 -21.17 -11.62 12.38
CA GLU A 1107 -21.96 -12.04 13.51
C GLU A 1107 -21.56 -11.33 14.81
N THR A 1108 -22.55 -10.72 15.45
CA THR A 1108 -22.39 -10.01 16.73
C THR A 1108 -22.38 -11.00 17.91
N ILE A 1109 -21.98 -10.52 19.09
CA ILE A 1109 -22.01 -11.32 20.32
C ILE A 1109 -23.45 -11.66 20.71
N GLU A 1110 -24.40 -10.76 20.46
CA GLU A 1110 -25.82 -11.00 20.75
C GLU A 1110 -26.39 -12.07 19.84
N GLU A 1111 -26.16 -11.96 18.53
CA GLU A 1111 -26.56 -12.98 17.55
C GLU A 1111 -25.96 -14.35 17.89
N ALA A 1112 -24.69 -14.39 18.25
CA ALA A 1112 -24.02 -15.62 18.65
C ALA A 1112 -24.59 -16.22 19.95
N LYS A 1113 -24.96 -15.38 20.92
CA LYS A 1113 -25.64 -15.82 22.16
C LYS A 1113 -27.03 -16.38 21.85
N GLU A 1114 -27.79 -15.72 20.98
CA GLU A 1114 -29.11 -16.17 20.53
C GLU A 1114 -29.01 -17.52 19.78
N ALA A 1115 -27.96 -17.69 18.97
CA ALA A 1115 -27.64 -18.93 18.28
C ALA A 1115 -27.06 -20.03 19.21
N ASN A 1116 -26.86 -19.73 20.50
CA ASN A 1116 -26.29 -20.64 21.51
C ASN A 1116 -24.93 -21.24 21.11
N HIS A 1117 -24.06 -20.44 20.51
CA HIS A 1117 -22.68 -20.84 20.22
C HIS A 1117 -21.66 -19.84 20.80
N LYS A 1118 -20.38 -20.22 20.77
CA LYS A 1118 -19.31 -19.37 21.31
C LYS A 1118 -18.92 -18.31 20.28
N TRP A 1119 -19.03 -17.05 20.67
CA TRP A 1119 -18.46 -15.94 19.90
C TRP A 1119 -16.96 -15.82 20.17
N ASP A 1120 -16.13 -15.85 19.12
CA ASP A 1120 -14.68 -15.68 19.22
C ASP A 1120 -14.26 -14.34 18.60
N MET A 1121 -13.47 -13.54 19.31
CA MET A 1121 -12.97 -12.25 18.80
C MET A 1121 -12.26 -12.38 17.45
N HIS A 1122 -11.56 -13.50 17.23
CA HIS A 1122 -10.90 -13.83 15.98
C HIS A 1122 -11.72 -14.88 15.25
N PHE A 1123 -12.37 -14.45 14.18
CA PHE A 1123 -13.20 -15.34 13.38
C PHE A 1123 -12.36 -15.98 12.29
N ARG A 1124 -12.45 -17.30 12.23
CA ARG A 1124 -12.05 -18.10 11.09
C ARG A 1124 -13.23 -18.96 10.73
N GLU A 1125 -13.48 -19.09 9.43
CA GLU A 1125 -14.52 -19.99 9.00
C GLU A 1125 -14.26 -21.40 9.49
N SER A 1126 -15.30 -22.03 10.02
CA SER A 1126 -15.19 -23.42 10.46
C SER A 1126 -14.95 -24.30 9.23
N ARG A 1127 -14.26 -25.43 9.43
CA ARG A 1127 -14.01 -26.40 8.34
C ARG A 1127 -15.30 -27.00 7.76
N ASP A 1128 -16.40 -26.93 8.53
CA ASP A 1128 -17.71 -27.38 8.09
C ASP A 1128 -18.41 -26.34 7.20
N LYS A 1129 -18.08 -25.05 7.36
CA LYS A 1129 -18.63 -23.95 6.57
C LYS A 1129 -17.78 -23.61 5.35
N ASP A 1130 -16.45 -23.57 5.49
CA ASP A 1130 -15.46 -23.46 4.40
C ASP A 1130 -14.72 -24.80 4.23
N LYS A 1131 -15.18 -25.60 3.27
CA LYS A 1131 -14.65 -26.94 3.00
C LYS A 1131 -13.75 -26.91 1.78
N ILE A 1132 -12.50 -27.33 1.95
CA ILE A 1132 -11.61 -27.62 0.82
C ILE A 1132 -12.12 -28.87 0.10
N THR A 1133 -12.30 -28.78 -1.21
CA THR A 1133 -12.81 -29.93 -1.99
C THR A 1133 -11.81 -31.08 -2.00
N ASP A 1134 -12.32 -32.30 -1.97
CA ASP A 1134 -11.52 -33.49 -2.29
C ASP A 1134 -11.28 -33.50 -3.81
N GLU A 1135 -10.06 -33.13 -4.23
CA GLU A 1135 -9.68 -33.02 -5.64
C GLU A 1135 -9.76 -34.35 -6.41
N SER A 1136 -9.77 -35.49 -5.71
CA SER A 1136 -9.88 -36.81 -6.33
C SER A 1136 -11.33 -37.29 -6.40
N ASN A 1137 -12.13 -37.00 -5.37
CA ASN A 1137 -13.47 -37.58 -5.21
C ASN A 1137 -14.64 -36.61 -5.38
N GLN A 1138 -14.41 -35.29 -5.35
CA GLN A 1138 -15.45 -34.26 -5.42
C GLN A 1138 -15.26 -33.34 -6.63
N ALA A 1139 -14.23 -32.50 -6.62
CA ALA A 1139 -13.97 -31.54 -7.70
C ALA A 1139 -12.56 -30.96 -7.61
N VAL A 1140 -11.97 -30.68 -8.77
CA VAL A 1140 -10.61 -30.12 -8.90
C VAL A 1140 -10.63 -28.91 -9.83
N MET A 1141 -9.78 -27.94 -9.52
CA MET A 1141 -9.55 -26.77 -10.38
C MET A 1141 -8.30 -26.97 -11.23
N LEU A 1142 -8.41 -26.71 -12.52
CA LEU A 1142 -7.31 -26.65 -13.48
C LEU A 1142 -7.03 -25.19 -13.87
N HIS A 1143 -5.78 -24.71 -13.70
CA HIS A 1143 -5.38 -23.35 -14.08
C HIS A 1143 -4.56 -23.34 -15.38
N THR A 1144 -5.22 -22.99 -16.48
CA THR A 1144 -4.76 -23.04 -17.88
C THR A 1144 -4.10 -21.75 -18.36
N LYS A 1145 -3.28 -21.12 -17.51
CA LYS A 1145 -2.66 -19.83 -17.84
C LYS A 1145 -1.78 -19.93 -19.10
N THR A 1146 -1.99 -19.04 -20.08
CA THR A 1146 -1.22 -19.02 -21.34
C THR A 1146 0.28 -18.99 -21.09
N THR A 1147 0.99 -19.92 -21.73
CA THR A 1147 2.44 -19.91 -21.88
C THR A 1147 2.78 -19.34 -23.25
N VAL A 1148 3.24 -18.09 -23.28
CA VAL A 1148 3.73 -17.46 -24.52
C VAL A 1148 5.02 -18.16 -24.99
N PRO A 1149 5.33 -18.20 -26.29
CA PRO A 1149 6.44 -18.98 -26.81
C PRO A 1149 7.79 -18.69 -26.15
N GLU A 1150 8.07 -17.43 -25.82
CA GLU A 1150 9.32 -16.97 -25.18
C GLU A 1150 9.54 -17.59 -23.79
N TYR A 1151 8.48 -18.00 -23.11
CA TYR A 1151 8.60 -18.69 -21.82
C TYR A 1151 9.09 -20.13 -21.97
N THR A 1152 9.10 -20.65 -23.19
CA THR A 1152 9.63 -21.97 -23.53
C THR A 1152 11.02 -21.91 -24.15
N THR A 1153 11.68 -20.74 -24.19
CA THR A 1153 13.07 -20.65 -24.64
C THR A 1153 13.97 -21.64 -23.90
N ASP A 1154 14.80 -22.34 -24.65
CA ASP A 1154 15.70 -23.41 -24.19
C ASP A 1154 14.97 -24.61 -23.56
N TRP A 1155 13.71 -24.88 -23.93
CA TRP A 1155 12.95 -25.99 -23.32
C TRP A 1155 13.68 -27.34 -23.44
N LYS A 1156 14.43 -27.57 -24.53
CA LYS A 1156 15.20 -28.80 -24.73
C LYS A 1156 16.20 -29.04 -23.58
N GLU A 1157 16.89 -27.98 -23.15
CA GLU A 1157 17.85 -28.04 -22.03
C GLU A 1157 17.11 -28.04 -20.68
N ARG A 1158 16.17 -27.11 -20.49
CA ARG A 1158 15.50 -26.89 -19.19
C ARG A 1158 14.60 -28.03 -18.77
N CYS A 1159 14.08 -28.80 -19.72
CA CYS A 1159 13.22 -29.96 -19.49
C CYS A 1159 13.99 -31.28 -19.60
N ALA A 1160 15.29 -31.27 -19.90
CA ALA A 1160 16.11 -32.48 -19.93
C ALA A 1160 16.14 -33.14 -18.54
N PHE A 1161 16.11 -34.47 -18.52
CA PHE A 1161 16.20 -35.22 -17.28
C PHE A 1161 17.54 -34.93 -16.57
N GLY A 1162 17.48 -34.71 -15.25
CA GLY A 1162 18.64 -34.35 -14.43
C GLY A 1162 19.01 -32.86 -14.44
N PHE A 1163 18.33 -32.03 -15.24
CA PHE A 1163 18.52 -30.58 -15.19
C PHE A 1163 18.12 -30.04 -13.81
N THR A 1164 19.05 -29.34 -13.15
CA THR A 1164 18.79 -28.69 -11.86
C THR A 1164 18.54 -27.21 -12.10
N PRO A 1165 17.28 -26.74 -12.05
CA PRO A 1165 16.97 -25.37 -12.42
C PRO A 1165 17.61 -24.37 -11.45
N GLY A 1166 18.29 -23.37 -12.01
CA GLY A 1166 18.56 -22.12 -11.29
C GLY A 1166 17.26 -21.35 -11.04
N HIS A 1167 17.30 -20.37 -10.14
CA HIS A 1167 16.13 -19.53 -9.87
C HIS A 1167 15.59 -18.90 -11.17
N GLY A 1168 14.30 -19.14 -11.46
CA GLY A 1168 13.62 -18.65 -12.67
C GLY A 1168 13.78 -19.51 -13.93
N LYS A 1169 14.58 -20.58 -13.91
CA LYS A 1169 14.85 -21.45 -15.08
C LYS A 1169 14.08 -22.78 -15.05
N ASN A 1170 12.89 -22.82 -14.46
CA ASN A 1170 12.08 -24.04 -14.41
C ASN A 1170 11.58 -24.41 -15.82
N CYS A 1171 11.49 -25.71 -16.12
CA CYS A 1171 10.80 -26.20 -17.31
C CYS A 1171 9.34 -25.69 -17.32
N ARG A 1172 8.93 -25.06 -18.42
CA ARG A 1172 7.57 -24.52 -18.63
C ARG A 1172 6.71 -25.41 -19.52
N VAL A 1173 7.23 -26.56 -19.94
CA VAL A 1173 6.59 -27.50 -20.84
C VAL A 1173 6.25 -28.77 -20.06
N GLY A 1174 5.06 -29.28 -20.29
CA GLY A 1174 4.52 -30.44 -19.61
C GLY A 1174 4.95 -31.77 -20.22
N PHE A 1175 5.51 -32.65 -19.40
CA PHE A 1175 5.82 -34.03 -19.73
C PHE A 1175 5.10 -34.95 -18.73
N PRO A 1176 3.94 -35.50 -19.09
CA PRO A 1176 3.09 -36.22 -18.15
C PRO A 1176 3.71 -37.55 -17.72
N TRP A 1177 3.64 -37.87 -16.43
CA TRP A 1177 4.08 -39.16 -15.89
C TRP A 1177 3.32 -40.32 -16.56
N PRO A 1178 3.99 -41.42 -16.96
CA PRO A 1178 3.32 -42.62 -17.41
C PRO A 1178 2.36 -43.12 -16.31
N SER A 1179 1.11 -43.39 -16.67
CA SER A 1179 0.06 -43.80 -15.73
C SER A 1179 -0.23 -42.82 -14.58
N ASN A 1180 0.24 -41.56 -14.65
CA ASN A 1180 0.19 -40.58 -13.57
C ASN A 1180 0.82 -41.07 -12.24
N ASP A 1181 1.84 -41.93 -12.31
CA ASP A 1181 2.55 -42.44 -11.13
C ASP A 1181 4.02 -41.98 -11.14
N ASP A 1182 4.38 -41.17 -10.15
CA ASP A 1182 5.75 -40.66 -9.99
C ASP A 1182 6.69 -41.67 -9.30
N LYS A 1183 6.19 -42.85 -8.89
CA LYS A 1183 6.97 -43.88 -8.21
C LYS A 1183 7.69 -44.85 -9.15
N GLY A 1184 7.39 -44.81 -10.45
CA GLY A 1184 8.06 -45.65 -11.44
C GLY A 1184 9.57 -45.41 -11.52
N ASP A 1185 10.33 -46.43 -11.95
CA ASP A 1185 11.77 -46.34 -12.21
C ASP A 1185 12.09 -45.40 -13.39
N GLU A 1186 11.15 -45.29 -14.35
CA GLU A 1186 11.25 -44.39 -15.49
C GLU A 1186 10.98 -42.95 -15.06
N LYS A 1187 12.03 -42.13 -15.04
CA LYS A 1187 11.95 -40.70 -14.70
C LYS A 1187 12.03 -39.77 -15.91
N ALA A 1188 12.17 -40.34 -17.11
CA ALA A 1188 12.35 -39.58 -18.34
C ALA A 1188 11.63 -40.23 -19.53
N THR A 1189 11.22 -39.40 -20.50
CA THR A 1189 10.70 -39.86 -21.79
C THR A 1189 11.78 -40.58 -22.60
N PRO A 1190 11.41 -41.33 -23.66
CA PRO A 1190 12.38 -41.93 -24.59
C PRO A 1190 13.35 -40.91 -25.21
N GLU A 1191 12.94 -39.64 -25.33
CA GLU A 1191 13.73 -38.53 -25.86
C GLU A 1191 14.63 -37.86 -24.81
N GLY A 1192 14.62 -38.33 -23.56
CA GLY A 1192 15.48 -37.85 -22.47
C GLY A 1192 14.95 -36.65 -21.68
N TYR A 1193 13.67 -36.30 -21.82
CA TYR A 1193 13.05 -35.23 -21.02
C TYR A 1193 12.50 -35.76 -19.71
N GLY A 1194 12.63 -35.02 -18.61
CA GLY A 1194 12.10 -35.46 -17.31
C GLY A 1194 10.58 -35.38 -17.27
N TYR A 1195 9.93 -36.44 -16.79
CA TYR A 1195 8.50 -36.37 -16.44
C TYR A 1195 8.31 -35.38 -15.29
N ASN A 1196 7.33 -34.49 -15.40
CA ASN A 1196 7.20 -33.36 -14.49
C ASN A 1196 5.76 -32.98 -14.12
N CYS A 1197 4.74 -33.68 -14.63
CA CYS A 1197 3.36 -33.32 -14.34
C CYS A 1197 2.38 -34.50 -14.36
N PHE A 1198 1.21 -34.27 -13.80
CA PHE A 1198 0.10 -35.21 -13.68
C PHE A 1198 -1.09 -34.71 -14.50
N THR A 1199 -1.73 -35.64 -15.20
CA THR A 1199 -2.90 -35.36 -16.03
C THR A 1199 -4.18 -35.76 -15.32
N ASN A 1200 -5.26 -35.01 -15.52
CA ASN A 1200 -6.59 -35.41 -15.07
C ASN A 1200 -7.21 -36.35 -16.12
N GLU A 1201 -7.28 -37.64 -15.81
CA GLU A 1201 -7.83 -38.62 -16.75
C GLU A 1201 -9.32 -38.41 -17.04
N LYS A 1202 -10.10 -37.98 -16.04
CA LYS A 1202 -11.54 -37.73 -16.23
C LYS A 1202 -11.77 -36.55 -17.16
N LEU A 1203 -10.92 -35.51 -17.06
CA LEU A 1203 -10.91 -34.40 -18.02
C LEU A 1203 -10.65 -34.92 -19.43
N SER A 1204 -9.55 -35.65 -19.66
CA SER A 1204 -9.19 -36.15 -20.99
C SER A 1204 -10.20 -37.15 -21.57
N LYS A 1205 -10.68 -38.11 -20.77
CA LYS A 1205 -11.49 -39.23 -21.26
C LYS A 1205 -12.98 -38.92 -21.35
N VAL A 1206 -13.47 -37.99 -20.54
CA VAL A 1206 -14.92 -37.69 -20.44
C VAL A 1206 -15.22 -36.28 -20.90
N TRP A 1207 -14.56 -35.28 -20.33
CA TRP A 1207 -14.98 -33.89 -20.50
C TRP A 1207 -14.46 -33.24 -21.77
N VAL A 1208 -13.22 -33.50 -22.18
CA VAL A 1208 -12.64 -32.95 -23.43
C VAL A 1208 -13.41 -33.42 -24.66
N PRO A 1209 -13.76 -34.71 -24.85
CA PRO A 1209 -14.57 -35.15 -25.98
C PRO A 1209 -15.96 -34.48 -26.02
N LYS A 1210 -16.62 -34.39 -24.87
CA LYS A 1210 -17.92 -33.71 -24.75
C LYS A 1210 -17.82 -32.21 -25.05
N LEU A 1211 -16.75 -31.56 -24.61
CA LEU A 1211 -16.51 -30.14 -24.88
C LEU A 1211 -16.27 -29.88 -26.37
N ARG A 1212 -15.50 -30.74 -27.06
CA ARG A 1212 -15.33 -30.66 -28.52
C ARG A 1212 -16.67 -30.78 -29.24
N GLU A 1213 -17.47 -31.78 -28.89
CA GLU A 1213 -18.80 -32.00 -29.45
C GLU A 1213 -19.73 -30.78 -29.19
N ALA A 1214 -19.75 -30.26 -27.96
CA ALA A 1214 -20.56 -29.10 -27.60
C ALA A 1214 -20.16 -27.84 -28.38
N MET A 1215 -18.86 -27.59 -28.51
CA MET A 1215 -18.31 -26.48 -29.30
C MET A 1215 -18.64 -26.60 -30.79
N GLU A 1216 -18.57 -27.80 -31.37
CA GLU A 1216 -18.96 -28.07 -32.77
C GLU A 1216 -20.46 -27.84 -32.99
N GLN A 1217 -21.31 -28.33 -32.08
CA GLN A 1217 -22.76 -28.08 -32.11
C GLN A 1217 -23.06 -26.58 -32.00
N ARG A 1218 -22.37 -25.86 -31.12
CA ARG A 1218 -22.52 -24.40 -30.97
C ARG A 1218 -22.13 -23.66 -32.24
N ASN A 1219 -20.98 -23.99 -32.82
CA ASN A 1219 -20.52 -23.40 -34.08
C ASN A 1219 -21.52 -23.64 -35.20
N SER A 1220 -22.06 -24.85 -35.30
CA SER A 1220 -23.07 -25.23 -36.30
C SER A 1220 -24.34 -24.36 -36.17
N ARG A 1221 -24.80 -24.10 -34.94
CA ARG A 1221 -25.95 -23.23 -34.65
C ARG A 1221 -25.71 -21.78 -35.08
N VAL A 1222 -24.51 -21.25 -34.83
CA VAL A 1222 -24.14 -19.89 -35.26
C VAL A 1222 -24.11 -19.81 -36.78
N THR A 1223 -23.52 -20.81 -37.45
CA THR A 1223 -23.47 -20.83 -38.92
C THR A 1223 -24.82 -21.05 -39.58
N SER A 1224 -25.79 -21.69 -38.91
CA SER A 1224 -27.14 -21.89 -39.47
C SER A 1224 -28.07 -20.70 -39.28
N ASN A 1225 -27.77 -19.82 -38.32
CA ASN A 1225 -28.56 -18.62 -38.04
C ASN A 1225 -28.07 -17.39 -38.82
N ASN A 1226 -26.83 -17.43 -39.33
CA ASN A 1226 -26.27 -16.45 -40.28
C ASN A 1226 -26.57 -16.88 -41.71
#